data_AF-A0A7K2EJ72-F1
#
_entry.id   AF-A0A7K2EJ72-F1
#
_cell.length_a   1.000
_cell.length_b   1.000
_cell.length_c   1.000
_cell.angle_alpha   90.00
_cell.angle_beta   90.00
_cell.angle_gamma   90.00
#
_symmetry.space_group_name_H-M   'P 1'
#
loop_
_entity.id
_entity.type
_entity.pdbx_description
1 polymer ?
#
loop_
_entity_poly.entity_id
_entity_poly.type
_entity_poly.pdbx_seq_one_letter_code
_entity_poly.pdbx_strand_id
1 'polypeptide(L)'
;VPAYPTRSLWVSATLEPEWLATVDFQAPTKVLRINSGGEMDTRIRKLVRAPKHISKSPIIPESGVSRHEKAYINQLTTAVLNAHRSDHMTLAIVNQVVRAQRLYQSICRILSKKSSGPEVILLHSRFRSAERERELRRVLSDNRSSDILVIATQAVEVGIDISAAVMFSELAPWASMVQRFGRANRKAEVDGGASVYWIDLLAFPETDPSKAAKTSASLAQPYEVRELEDARKKLLTLQDVAPVHLPGIDSIDSHTRVVRRNDLDDFFDTDADLNGFHIDISAFVRNAKDTDVRVFWRSEQVSWEEVPEAGERELCAVPIGLAKKWIQDVGKANRKPVFFIRDLQSRQRDGQDGDGPPGWEKLKSDPWPGLTILAFPRAGGYSERLGFTGKPADIPVSINSCNSYEANGSLADVLDGHDDDTESELGCQVLLKDHLDHVTEEVEELSDKLGLSHTTKRLLARAASWHDLGKAHEAFQSTMQRGLNGVEATTDPFLAKTAKSNLRHERAYFRHELASALALLAHEKWSRDADLLAFLVAAHHGKVRMNLRALPREPENTEVERFSRGVWEGDRLPALELGSSEFWPGGSLTLSVMELGFNELSKKSWVERTGDLLHKFGPFSLAYLEALLRIADWRASRKEERSGYG
;
A
#
# COMPACT_ATOMS: atom_id res chain seq x y z
N VAL A 1 -29.93 8.22 -0.59
CA VAL A 1 -29.32 8.98 -1.68
C VAL A 1 -29.39 8.07 -2.90
N PRO A 2 -30.25 8.33 -3.89
CA PRO A 2 -30.15 7.61 -5.15
C PRO A 2 -28.77 7.92 -5.75
N ALA A 3 -28.08 6.90 -6.26
CA ALA A 3 -26.83 7.12 -6.99
C ALA A 3 -27.13 8.11 -8.13
N TYR A 4 -26.55 9.31 -8.05
CA TYR A 4 -26.65 10.27 -9.15
C TYR A 4 -26.06 9.60 -10.40
N PRO A 5 -26.59 9.86 -11.60
CA PRO A 5 -25.91 9.45 -12.83
C PRO A 5 -24.54 10.12 -12.86
N THR A 6 -23.50 9.39 -12.46
CA THR A 6 -22.14 9.88 -12.40
C THR A 6 -21.46 9.59 -13.74
N ARG A 7 -20.81 10.61 -14.29
CA ARG A 7 -19.87 10.41 -15.39
C ARG A 7 -18.58 9.90 -14.77
N SER A 8 -18.23 8.65 -15.00
CA SER A 8 -16.94 8.11 -14.61
C SER A 8 -15.88 8.47 -15.66
N LEU A 9 -14.78 9.06 -15.20
CA LEU A 9 -13.60 9.29 -16.04
C LEU A 9 -12.59 8.19 -15.77
N TRP A 10 -12.33 7.37 -16.78
CA TRP A 10 -11.30 6.34 -16.73
C TRP A 10 -10.05 6.86 -17.43
N VAL A 11 -8.93 6.86 -16.71
CA VAL A 11 -7.64 7.30 -17.24
C VAL A 11 -6.68 6.13 -17.20
N SER A 12 -6.21 5.69 -18.36
CA SER A 12 -5.13 4.70 -18.43
C SER A 12 -4.29 4.93 -19.67
N ALA A 13 -2.98 4.71 -19.53
CA ALA A 13 -2.03 4.71 -20.64
C ALA A 13 -2.27 3.56 -21.61
N THR A 14 -3.04 2.56 -21.18
CA THR A 14 -3.24 1.29 -21.85
C THR A 14 -4.73 0.95 -22.05
N LEU A 15 -5.62 1.95 -22.00
CA LEU A 15 -7.07 1.72 -22.05
C LEU A 15 -7.54 1.33 -23.45
N GLU A 16 -8.17 0.16 -23.57
CA GLU A 16 -9.00 -0.16 -24.74
C GLU A 16 -10.47 0.17 -24.46
N PRO A 17 -11.12 1.02 -25.29
CA PRO A 17 -12.52 1.40 -25.08
C PRO A 17 -13.50 0.23 -24.98
N GLU A 18 -13.21 -0.86 -25.69
CA GLU A 18 -14.02 -2.08 -25.68
C GLU A 18 -14.05 -2.77 -24.31
N TRP A 19 -13.07 -2.55 -23.42
CA TRP A 19 -13.13 -3.10 -22.06
C TRP A 19 -14.25 -2.52 -21.22
N LEU A 20 -14.70 -1.32 -21.56
CA LEU A 20 -15.84 -0.70 -20.89
C LEU A 20 -17.16 -1.28 -21.43
N ALA A 21 -17.14 -1.96 -22.58
CA ALA A 21 -18.33 -2.59 -23.14
C ALA A 21 -18.76 -3.78 -22.26
N THR A 22 -19.76 -3.57 -21.41
CA THR A 22 -20.41 -4.58 -20.58
C THR A 22 -21.86 -4.76 -21.00
N VAL A 23 -22.54 -5.75 -20.42
CA VAL A 23 -23.99 -5.97 -20.64
C VAL A 23 -24.79 -4.70 -20.34
N ASP A 24 -24.38 -3.94 -19.32
CA ASP A 24 -25.06 -2.73 -18.86
C ASP A 24 -24.49 -1.44 -19.46
N PHE A 25 -23.35 -1.50 -20.16
CA PHE A 25 -22.67 -0.34 -20.74
C PHE A 25 -22.10 -0.65 -22.11
N GLN A 26 -22.74 -0.17 -23.18
CA GLN A 26 -22.35 -0.56 -24.54
C GLN A 26 -21.02 0.06 -25.02
N ALA A 27 -20.76 1.34 -24.72
CA ALA A 27 -19.55 2.04 -25.15
C ALA A 27 -19.34 3.37 -24.40
N PRO A 28 -18.09 3.85 -24.25
CA PRO A 28 -17.83 5.15 -23.64
C PRO A 28 -18.40 6.29 -24.49
N THR A 29 -19.09 7.24 -23.86
CA THR A 29 -19.71 8.40 -24.53
C THR A 29 -18.69 9.32 -25.19
N LYS A 30 -17.46 9.39 -24.64
CA LYS A 30 -16.36 10.21 -25.16
C LYS A 30 -15.03 9.55 -24.83
N VAL A 31 -14.19 9.38 -25.85
CA VAL A 31 -12.81 8.92 -25.68
C VAL A 31 -11.89 10.10 -25.99
N LEU A 32 -11.18 10.59 -24.98
CA LEU A 32 -10.18 11.63 -25.13
C LEU A 32 -8.80 10.97 -25.26
N ARG A 33 -8.16 11.12 -26.41
CA ARG A 33 -6.75 10.75 -26.58
C ARG A 33 -5.88 11.99 -26.53
N ILE A 34 -4.69 11.87 -25.96
CA ILE A 34 -3.74 12.98 -25.83
C ILE A 34 -3.36 13.57 -27.20
N ASN A 35 -3.52 12.82 -28.30
CA ASN A 35 -3.21 13.26 -29.67
C ASN A 35 -4.43 13.77 -30.48
N SER A 36 -5.63 13.90 -29.89
CA SER A 36 -6.86 14.28 -30.62
C SER A 36 -7.05 15.79 -30.85
N GLY A 37 -6.04 16.45 -31.42
CA GLY A 37 -6.19 17.76 -32.10
C GLY A 37 -6.63 18.98 -31.26
N GLY A 38 -6.80 18.88 -29.94
CA GLY A 38 -7.17 20.01 -29.08
C GLY A 38 -6.00 20.91 -28.68
N GLU A 39 -6.32 22.10 -28.14
CA GLU A 39 -5.33 22.91 -27.42
C GLU A 39 -4.83 22.13 -26.20
N MET A 40 -3.60 21.62 -26.32
CA MET A 40 -2.91 20.98 -25.20
C MET A 40 -2.09 22.03 -24.47
N ASP A 41 -2.22 22.04 -23.15
CA ASP A 41 -1.37 22.79 -22.24
C ASP A 41 0.12 22.58 -22.58
N THR A 42 0.91 23.66 -22.47
CA THR A 42 2.33 23.66 -22.83
C THR A 42 3.14 22.65 -22.01
N ARG A 43 2.79 22.45 -20.73
CA ARG A 43 3.41 21.44 -19.86
C ARG A 43 3.11 20.04 -20.36
N ILE A 44 1.86 19.74 -20.72
CA ILE A 44 1.48 18.41 -21.24
C ILE A 44 2.20 18.14 -22.57
N ARG A 45 2.25 19.12 -23.48
CA ARG A 45 2.99 19.00 -24.74
C ARG A 45 4.46 18.66 -24.50
N LYS A 46 5.12 19.33 -23.54
CA LYS A 46 6.51 19.04 -23.15
C LYS A 46 6.68 17.60 -22.68
N LEU A 47 5.80 17.11 -21.79
CA LEU A 47 5.91 15.77 -21.20
C LEU A 47 5.67 14.65 -22.21
N VAL A 48 4.65 14.78 -23.06
CA VAL A 48 4.22 13.72 -23.98
C VAL A 48 5.17 13.62 -25.19
N ARG A 49 5.86 14.71 -25.55
CA ARG A 49 6.87 14.76 -26.63
C ARG A 49 8.31 14.66 -26.15
N ALA A 50 8.54 14.49 -24.84
CA ALA A 50 9.88 14.37 -24.29
C ALA A 50 10.60 13.15 -24.95
N PRO A 51 11.76 13.34 -25.59
CA PRO A 51 12.40 12.26 -26.34
C PRO A 51 12.85 11.10 -25.43
N LYS A 52 12.65 9.88 -25.91
CA LYS A 52 12.99 8.60 -25.28
C LYS A 52 13.49 7.65 -26.36
N HIS A 53 14.77 7.79 -26.72
CA HIS A 53 15.39 7.04 -27.80
C HIS A 53 15.50 5.57 -27.42
N ILE A 54 14.86 4.68 -28.18
CA ILE A 54 14.91 3.25 -27.92
C ILE A 54 15.89 2.57 -28.88
N SER A 55 16.68 1.64 -28.33
CA SER A 55 17.58 0.80 -29.11
C SER A 55 17.58 -0.62 -28.57
N LYS A 56 17.78 -1.60 -29.46
CA LYS A 56 17.98 -2.99 -29.06
C LYS A 56 19.35 -3.13 -28.42
N SER A 57 19.41 -3.67 -27.21
CA SER A 57 20.67 -3.99 -26.54
C SER A 57 21.39 -5.09 -27.30
N PRO A 58 22.72 -4.99 -27.51
CA PRO A 58 23.52 -6.08 -28.06
C PRO A 58 23.66 -7.25 -27.07
N ILE A 59 23.35 -7.02 -25.79
CA ILE A 59 23.41 -8.02 -24.75
C ILE A 59 22.17 -8.90 -24.88
N ILE A 60 22.38 -10.18 -25.12
CA ILE A 60 21.34 -11.19 -25.18
C ILE A 60 21.71 -12.36 -24.28
N PRO A 61 20.75 -13.00 -23.61
CA PRO A 61 21.03 -14.25 -22.91
C PRO A 61 21.37 -15.34 -23.94
N GLU A 62 22.42 -16.13 -23.70
CA GLU A 62 22.79 -17.22 -24.61
C GLU A 62 21.91 -18.47 -24.41
N SER A 63 21.48 -18.74 -23.16
CA SER A 63 20.51 -19.78 -22.83
C SER A 63 19.90 -19.58 -21.43
N GLY A 64 18.90 -20.40 -21.07
CA GLY A 64 18.31 -20.46 -19.73
C GLY A 64 19.12 -21.24 -18.70
N VAL A 65 20.33 -21.72 -19.03
CA VAL A 65 21.16 -22.53 -18.13
C VAL A 65 22.00 -21.60 -17.23
N SER A 66 22.17 -21.98 -15.95
CA SER A 66 22.85 -21.20 -14.90
C SER A 66 24.21 -20.59 -15.29
N ARG A 67 25.05 -21.31 -16.06
CA ARG A 67 26.35 -20.80 -16.53
C ARG A 67 26.19 -19.61 -17.50
N HIS A 68 25.26 -19.69 -18.44
CA HIS A 68 25.00 -18.65 -19.43
C HIS A 68 24.29 -17.44 -18.81
N GLU A 69 23.47 -17.68 -17.78
CA GLU A 69 22.85 -16.60 -17.02
C GLU A 69 23.90 -15.75 -16.29
N LYS A 70 24.96 -16.35 -15.73
CA LYS A 70 26.06 -15.60 -15.12
C LYS A 70 26.82 -14.74 -16.14
N ALA A 71 27.05 -15.26 -17.34
CA ALA A 71 27.70 -14.51 -18.42
C ALA A 71 26.84 -13.31 -18.86
N TYR A 72 25.54 -13.54 -19.06
CA TYR A 72 24.56 -12.50 -19.35
C TYR A 72 24.54 -11.40 -18.29
N ILE A 73 24.49 -11.76 -17.00
CA ILE A 73 24.50 -10.77 -15.91
C ILE A 73 25.81 -9.97 -15.92
N ASN A 74 26.97 -10.58 -16.16
CA ASN A 74 28.24 -9.85 -16.22
C ASN A 74 28.30 -8.86 -17.40
N GLN A 75 27.80 -9.26 -18.57
CA GLN A 75 27.70 -8.38 -19.74
C GLN A 75 26.75 -7.21 -19.45
N LEU A 76 25.57 -7.51 -18.88
CA LEU A 76 24.59 -6.50 -18.48
C LEU A 76 25.15 -5.53 -17.44
N THR A 77 25.82 -6.02 -16.41
CA THR A 77 26.53 -5.18 -15.42
C THR A 77 27.47 -4.18 -16.11
N THR A 78 28.28 -4.65 -17.05
CA THR A 78 29.24 -3.81 -17.76
C THR A 78 28.54 -2.73 -18.57
N ALA A 79 27.49 -3.09 -19.32
CA ALA A 79 26.76 -2.11 -20.12
C ALA A 79 25.99 -1.09 -19.29
N VAL A 80 25.35 -1.52 -18.19
CA VAL A 80 24.64 -0.60 -17.28
C VAL A 80 25.62 0.40 -16.68
N LEU A 81 26.78 -0.07 -16.19
CA LEU A 81 27.81 0.81 -15.64
C LEU A 81 28.43 1.75 -16.67
N ASN A 82 28.59 1.31 -17.92
CA ASN A 82 29.14 2.15 -19.00
C ASN A 82 28.14 3.19 -19.51
N ALA A 83 26.85 2.87 -19.52
CA ALA A 83 25.80 3.77 -19.97
C ALA A 83 25.33 4.75 -18.88
N HIS A 84 25.63 4.45 -17.62
CA HIS A 84 25.25 5.27 -16.47
C HIS A 84 25.80 6.71 -16.57
N ARG A 85 24.97 7.68 -16.17
CA ARG A 85 25.29 9.12 -16.20
C ARG A 85 25.32 9.65 -14.77
N SER A 86 26.46 10.19 -14.34
CA SER A 86 26.80 10.50 -12.94
C SER A 86 25.94 11.56 -12.23
N ASP A 87 24.96 12.15 -12.91
CA ASP A 87 24.03 13.15 -12.35
C ASP A 87 22.56 12.76 -12.59
N HIS A 88 22.31 11.52 -13.02
CA HIS A 88 20.97 11.07 -13.37
C HIS A 88 20.72 9.63 -12.92
N MET A 89 19.43 9.36 -12.65
CA MET A 89 18.99 8.01 -12.37
C MET A 89 19.17 7.10 -13.60
N THR A 90 19.77 5.94 -13.35
CA THR A 90 19.76 4.79 -14.27
C THR A 90 18.85 3.71 -13.72
N LEU A 91 17.93 3.21 -14.54
CA LEU A 91 16.95 2.18 -14.17
C LEU A 91 17.19 0.90 -14.97
N ALA A 92 17.45 -0.21 -14.30
CA ALA A 92 17.58 -1.53 -14.92
C ALA A 92 16.45 -2.46 -14.47
N ILE A 93 15.55 -2.82 -15.38
CA ILE A 93 14.39 -3.67 -15.11
C ILE A 93 14.62 -5.06 -15.70
N VAL A 94 14.61 -6.08 -14.84
CA VAL A 94 14.70 -7.49 -15.23
C VAL A 94 13.46 -8.25 -14.74
N ASN A 95 13.01 -9.26 -15.47
CA ASN A 95 11.70 -9.89 -15.24
C ASN A 95 11.69 -10.82 -14.01
N GLN A 96 12.86 -11.30 -13.57
CA GLN A 96 12.97 -12.27 -12.47
C GLN A 96 13.74 -11.69 -11.29
N VAL A 97 13.25 -11.93 -10.08
CA VAL A 97 13.88 -11.48 -8.83
C VAL A 97 15.32 -12.00 -8.71
N VAL A 98 15.55 -13.27 -9.06
CA VAL A 98 16.89 -13.88 -9.01
C VAL A 98 17.88 -13.15 -9.92
N ARG A 99 17.44 -12.71 -11.11
CA ARG A 99 18.27 -11.91 -12.02
C ARG A 99 18.55 -10.53 -11.43
N ALA A 100 17.56 -9.89 -10.82
CA ALA A 100 17.71 -8.57 -10.19
C ALA A 100 18.74 -8.63 -9.05
N GLN A 101 18.61 -9.63 -8.16
CA GLN A 101 19.57 -9.89 -7.08
C GLN A 101 20.99 -10.13 -7.62
N ARG A 102 21.15 -10.94 -8.68
CA ARG A 102 22.46 -11.23 -9.29
C ARG A 102 23.08 -10.00 -9.95
N LEU A 103 22.29 -9.20 -10.66
CA LEU A 103 22.73 -7.95 -11.27
C LEU A 103 23.20 -6.97 -10.19
N TYR A 104 22.41 -6.80 -9.12
CA TYR A 104 22.75 -5.97 -7.97
C TYR A 104 24.07 -6.41 -7.33
N GLN A 105 24.21 -7.69 -6.98
CA GLN A 105 25.44 -8.24 -6.42
C GLN A 105 26.65 -8.04 -7.35
N SER A 106 26.46 -8.18 -8.65
CA SER A 106 27.52 -8.02 -9.65
C SER A 106 27.98 -6.56 -9.73
N ILE A 107 27.06 -5.61 -9.78
CA ILE A 107 27.34 -4.16 -9.77
C ILE A 107 28.03 -3.76 -8.47
N CYS A 108 27.48 -4.12 -7.30
CA CYS A 108 28.08 -3.78 -6.00
C CYS A 108 29.50 -4.32 -5.85
N ARG A 109 29.80 -5.53 -6.37
CA ARG A 109 31.15 -6.11 -6.34
C ARG A 109 32.16 -5.32 -7.18
N ILE A 110 31.73 -4.72 -8.28
CA ILE A 110 32.60 -3.89 -9.11
C ILE A 110 32.79 -2.52 -8.46
N LEU A 111 31.71 -1.91 -7.97
CA LEU A 111 31.76 -0.59 -7.34
C LEU A 111 32.51 -0.60 -6.00
N SER A 112 32.50 -1.70 -5.24
CA SER A 112 33.27 -1.81 -4.00
C SER A 112 34.79 -1.72 -4.19
N LYS A 113 35.27 -1.82 -5.43
CA LYS A 113 36.70 -1.63 -5.78
C LYS A 113 37.03 -0.20 -6.20
N LYS A 114 36.02 0.67 -6.32
CA LYS A 114 36.18 2.08 -6.68
C LYS A 114 35.99 2.95 -5.43
N SER A 115 36.70 4.08 -5.36
CA SER A 115 36.61 5.03 -4.25
C SER A 115 35.31 5.85 -4.27
N SER A 116 34.67 5.96 -5.43
CA SER A 116 33.38 6.62 -5.65
C SER A 116 32.57 5.90 -6.73
N GLY A 117 31.24 6.02 -6.65
CA GLY A 117 30.30 5.45 -7.61
C GLY A 117 28.85 5.71 -7.19
N PRO A 118 27.88 5.40 -8.07
CA PRO A 118 26.48 5.66 -7.81
C PRO A 118 25.97 4.87 -6.62
N GLU A 119 24.97 5.42 -5.95
CA GLU A 119 24.17 4.67 -5.00
C GLU A 119 23.38 3.59 -5.75
N VAL A 120 23.51 2.33 -5.32
CA VAL A 120 22.81 1.21 -5.95
C VAL A 120 21.67 0.75 -5.07
N ILE A 121 20.46 0.68 -5.65
CA ILE A 121 19.23 0.27 -4.95
C ILE A 121 18.59 -0.91 -5.67
N LEU A 122 18.07 -1.87 -4.90
CA LEU A 122 17.36 -3.04 -5.41
C LEU A 122 15.89 -2.99 -4.98
N LEU A 123 14.96 -3.06 -5.94
CA LEU A 123 13.52 -3.04 -5.70
C LEU A 123 12.82 -4.27 -6.29
N HIS A 124 12.18 -5.08 -5.44
CA HIS A 124 11.34 -6.20 -5.87
C HIS A 124 10.34 -6.62 -4.78
N SER A 125 9.41 -7.52 -5.09
CA SER A 125 8.37 -7.99 -4.16
C SER A 125 8.86 -8.91 -3.03
N ARG A 126 10.09 -9.41 -3.11
CA ARG A 126 10.64 -10.40 -2.15
C ARG A 126 11.35 -9.80 -0.94
N PHE A 127 11.08 -8.54 -0.61
CA PHE A 127 11.53 -7.90 0.64
C PHE A 127 10.40 -7.98 1.68
N ARG A 128 10.73 -7.90 2.98
CA ARG A 128 9.72 -7.53 3.98
C ARG A 128 9.28 -6.10 3.74
N SER A 129 8.07 -5.76 4.19
CA SER A 129 7.50 -4.43 3.97
C SER A 129 8.42 -3.32 4.50
N ALA A 130 9.05 -3.51 5.67
CA ALA A 130 9.99 -2.54 6.25
C ALA A 130 11.22 -2.26 5.37
N GLU A 131 11.88 -3.31 4.84
CA GLU A 131 13.01 -3.11 3.93
C GLU A 131 12.57 -2.48 2.62
N ARG A 132 11.45 -2.96 2.04
CA ARG A 132 10.91 -2.41 0.80
C ARG A 132 10.65 -0.92 0.91
N GLU A 133 10.03 -0.50 2.01
CA GLU A 133 9.70 0.90 2.27
C GLU A 133 10.97 1.74 2.45
N ARG A 134 11.97 1.25 3.19
CA ARG A 134 13.26 1.93 3.32
C ARG A 134 13.92 2.16 1.96
N GLU A 135 13.95 1.14 1.09
CA GLU A 135 14.54 1.27 -0.25
C GLU A 135 13.72 2.23 -1.15
N LEU A 136 12.38 2.25 -1.02
CA LEU A 136 11.53 3.21 -1.72
C LEU A 136 11.79 4.65 -1.27
N ARG A 137 11.89 4.90 0.04
CA ARG A 137 12.21 6.22 0.58
C ARG A 137 13.55 6.74 0.06
N ARG A 138 14.56 5.88 -0.09
CA ARG A 138 15.85 6.24 -0.70
C ARG A 138 15.72 6.66 -2.18
N VAL A 139 14.77 6.08 -2.92
CA VAL A 139 14.53 6.40 -4.34
C VAL A 139 13.67 7.66 -4.51
N LEU A 140 12.73 7.91 -3.60
CA LEU A 140 11.73 8.97 -3.73
C LEU A 140 12.08 10.25 -2.97
N SER A 141 13.05 10.24 -2.04
CA SER A 141 13.37 11.43 -1.25
C SER A 141 13.86 12.61 -2.10
N ASP A 142 13.40 13.81 -1.79
CA ASP A 142 13.79 15.04 -2.51
C ASP A 142 15.27 15.41 -2.31
N ASN A 143 15.86 15.00 -1.17
CA ASN A 143 17.27 15.23 -0.84
C ASN A 143 18.21 14.10 -1.32
N ARG A 144 17.75 13.20 -2.20
CA ARG A 144 18.59 12.10 -2.70
C ARG A 144 19.68 12.57 -3.64
N SER A 145 20.74 11.76 -3.75
CA SER A 145 21.70 11.89 -4.84
C SER A 145 20.99 11.66 -6.19
N SER A 146 21.29 12.51 -7.17
CA SER A 146 20.89 12.27 -8.55
C SER A 146 21.70 11.13 -9.18
N ASP A 147 22.89 10.83 -8.63
CA ASP A 147 23.79 9.74 -8.99
C ASP A 147 23.32 8.39 -8.41
N ILE A 148 22.27 7.82 -9.01
CA ILE A 148 21.60 6.62 -8.50
C ILE A 148 21.37 5.57 -9.60
N LEU A 149 21.56 4.30 -9.23
CA LEU A 149 21.31 3.14 -10.07
C LEU A 149 20.27 2.24 -9.40
N VAL A 150 19.06 2.22 -9.96
CA VAL A 150 17.95 1.42 -9.48
C VAL A 150 17.83 0.14 -10.30
N ILE A 151 17.90 -1.00 -9.63
CA ILE A 151 17.68 -2.32 -10.21
C ILE A 151 16.34 -2.81 -9.72
N ALA A 152 15.44 -3.13 -10.63
CA ALA A 152 14.08 -3.47 -10.28
C ALA A 152 13.53 -4.66 -11.07
N THR A 153 12.45 -5.22 -10.57
CA THR A 153 11.55 -6.07 -11.36
C THR A 153 10.30 -5.29 -11.76
N GLN A 154 9.18 -5.96 -12.06
CA GLN A 154 7.87 -5.36 -12.34
C GLN A 154 7.35 -4.46 -11.19
N ALA A 155 8.00 -4.49 -10.03
CA ALA A 155 7.66 -3.68 -8.87
C ALA A 155 7.66 -2.16 -9.14
N VAL A 156 8.32 -1.68 -10.20
CA VAL A 156 8.34 -0.24 -10.58
C VAL A 156 7.28 0.16 -11.60
N GLU A 157 6.50 -0.79 -12.12
CA GLU A 157 5.47 -0.53 -13.16
C GLU A 157 4.24 0.23 -12.60
N VAL A 158 3.97 0.15 -11.30
CA VAL A 158 2.80 0.76 -10.65
C VAL A 158 3.21 1.41 -9.34
N GLY A 159 2.65 2.59 -9.03
CA GLY A 159 2.76 3.22 -7.70
C GLY A 159 4.10 3.85 -7.35
N ILE A 160 4.99 4.10 -8.33
CA ILE A 160 6.32 4.71 -8.09
C ILE A 160 6.56 5.84 -9.10
N ASP A 161 6.75 7.07 -8.60
CA ASP A 161 7.02 8.28 -9.41
C ASP A 161 8.53 8.49 -9.63
N ILE A 162 9.12 7.74 -10.57
CA ILE A 162 10.54 7.87 -10.94
C ILE A 162 10.73 8.34 -12.38
N SER A 163 11.86 9.00 -12.62
CA SER A 163 12.29 9.54 -13.91
C SER A 163 13.77 9.22 -14.13
N ALA A 164 14.04 8.30 -15.05
CA ALA A 164 15.39 7.84 -15.38
C ALA A 164 15.88 8.44 -16.72
N ALA A 165 17.16 8.83 -16.76
CA ALA A 165 17.81 9.26 -18.01
C ALA A 165 18.31 8.08 -18.85
N VAL A 166 18.62 6.97 -18.19
CA VAL A 166 19.06 5.74 -18.84
C VAL A 166 18.23 4.60 -18.31
N MET A 167 17.70 3.79 -19.23
CA MET A 167 16.83 2.68 -18.89
C MET A 167 17.27 1.42 -19.63
N PHE A 168 17.44 0.33 -18.90
CA PHE A 168 17.53 -1.02 -19.44
C PHE A 168 16.26 -1.77 -19.07
N SER A 169 15.64 -2.47 -20.02
CA SER A 169 14.48 -3.33 -19.73
C SER A 169 14.62 -4.66 -20.46
N GLU A 170 14.45 -5.75 -19.73
CA GLU A 170 14.11 -7.03 -20.35
C GLU A 170 12.79 -6.93 -21.12
N LEU A 171 12.70 -7.65 -22.25
CA LEU A 171 11.48 -7.78 -23.02
C LEU A 171 10.34 -8.30 -22.13
N ALA A 172 9.19 -7.64 -22.20
CA ALA A 172 7.99 -7.97 -21.43
C ALA A 172 6.76 -7.77 -22.33
N PRO A 173 5.54 -8.18 -21.91
CA PRO A 173 4.31 -7.89 -22.64
C PRO A 173 4.18 -6.40 -22.95
N TRP A 174 3.53 -6.07 -24.06
CA TRP A 174 3.50 -4.70 -24.59
C TRP A 174 3.00 -3.67 -23.57
N ALA A 175 1.94 -4.00 -22.82
CA ALA A 175 1.42 -3.13 -21.76
C ALA A 175 2.47 -2.85 -20.66
N SER A 176 3.20 -3.87 -20.20
CA SER A 176 4.31 -3.69 -19.24
C SER A 176 5.43 -2.84 -19.84
N MET A 177 5.80 -3.03 -21.12
CA MET A 177 6.80 -2.19 -21.78
C MET A 177 6.38 -0.71 -21.79
N VAL A 178 5.12 -0.41 -22.13
CA VAL A 178 4.57 0.96 -22.11
C VAL A 178 4.64 1.57 -20.70
N GLN A 179 4.25 0.82 -19.66
CA GLN A 179 4.33 1.30 -18.26
C GLN A 179 5.78 1.59 -17.85
N ARG A 180 6.71 0.73 -18.24
CA ARG A 180 8.15 0.87 -18.01
C ARG A 180 8.72 2.10 -18.73
N PHE A 181 8.34 2.38 -19.99
CA PHE A 181 8.73 3.61 -20.71
C PHE A 181 8.20 4.87 -20.04
N GLY A 182 7.09 4.76 -19.31
CA GLY A 182 6.55 5.82 -18.45
C GLY A 182 7.46 6.22 -17.28
N ARG A 183 8.59 5.51 -17.06
CA ARG A 183 9.64 5.81 -16.06
C ARG A 183 10.91 6.39 -16.66
N ALA A 184 11.04 6.40 -18.00
CA ALA A 184 12.14 7.07 -18.70
C ALA A 184 11.75 8.51 -19.04
N ASN A 185 12.62 9.47 -18.72
CA ASN A 185 12.43 10.92 -18.92
C ASN A 185 11.00 11.40 -18.58
N ARG A 186 10.45 10.94 -17.45
CA ARG A 186 9.05 11.14 -17.08
C ARG A 186 8.73 12.61 -16.83
N LYS A 187 9.69 13.34 -16.24
CA LYS A 187 9.57 14.78 -15.90
C LYS A 187 10.05 15.71 -17.02
N ALA A 188 10.47 15.17 -18.17
CA ALA A 188 11.05 15.92 -19.29
C ALA A 188 12.22 16.85 -18.87
N GLU A 189 13.11 16.28 -18.05
CA GLU A 189 14.23 16.99 -17.39
C GLU A 189 15.59 16.66 -18.03
N VAL A 190 15.65 15.63 -18.89
CA VAL A 190 16.89 15.20 -19.54
C VAL A 190 17.03 15.87 -20.90
N ASP A 191 18.03 16.75 -21.03
CA ASP A 191 18.37 17.39 -22.30
C ASP A 191 18.80 16.35 -23.35
N GLY A 192 18.23 16.44 -24.55
CA GLY A 192 18.43 15.46 -25.63
C GLY A 192 17.66 14.14 -25.47
N GLY A 193 17.01 13.90 -24.33
CA GLY A 193 16.16 12.74 -24.07
C GLY A 193 16.83 11.60 -23.29
N ALA A 194 16.00 10.65 -22.86
CA ALA A 194 16.48 9.42 -22.22
C ALA A 194 16.94 8.39 -23.25
N SER A 195 17.90 7.56 -22.85
CA SER A 195 18.34 6.38 -23.60
C SER A 195 17.67 5.12 -23.04
N VAL A 196 16.91 4.41 -23.87
CA VAL A 196 16.21 3.18 -23.52
C VAL A 196 16.82 2.01 -24.29
N TYR A 197 17.28 1.00 -23.57
CA TYR A 197 17.85 -0.22 -24.10
C TYR A 197 16.94 -1.40 -23.77
N TRP A 198 16.34 -2.03 -24.77
CA TRP A 198 15.54 -3.23 -24.56
C TRP A 198 16.36 -4.49 -24.84
N ILE A 199 16.23 -5.49 -23.97
CA ILE A 199 16.98 -6.74 -24.03
C ILE A 199 16.07 -7.81 -24.64
N ASP A 200 16.44 -8.27 -25.82
CA ASP A 200 15.67 -9.27 -26.57
C ASP A 200 15.90 -10.67 -25.99
N LEU A 201 14.98 -11.08 -25.10
CA LEU A 201 15.02 -12.39 -24.45
C LEU A 201 14.76 -13.57 -25.39
N LEU A 202 14.35 -13.30 -26.64
CA LEU A 202 14.03 -14.31 -27.66
C LEU A 202 15.08 -14.40 -28.78
N ALA A 203 16.15 -13.60 -28.74
CA ALA A 203 17.20 -13.57 -29.77
C ALA A 203 18.42 -14.43 -29.46
N PHE A 204 18.25 -15.53 -28.72
CA PHE A 204 19.36 -16.41 -28.31
C PHE A 204 19.74 -17.42 -29.42
N PRO A 205 21.03 -17.83 -29.50
CA PRO A 205 21.53 -18.72 -30.54
C PRO A 205 21.29 -20.21 -30.19
N GLU A 206 20.06 -20.70 -30.31
CA GLU A 206 19.72 -22.13 -30.21
C GLU A 206 19.02 -22.60 -31.47
N THR A 207 19.56 -23.64 -32.11
CA THR A 207 19.07 -24.15 -33.40
C THR A 207 18.21 -25.40 -33.24
N ASP A 208 18.26 -26.06 -32.08
CA ASP A 208 17.39 -27.20 -31.74
C ASP A 208 15.99 -26.68 -31.32
N PRO A 209 14.91 -27.00 -32.07
CA PRO A 209 13.57 -26.47 -31.77
C PRO A 209 13.05 -26.85 -30.37
N SER A 210 13.37 -28.04 -29.88
CA SER A 210 12.92 -28.52 -28.57
C SER A 210 13.62 -27.76 -27.43
N LYS A 211 14.92 -27.53 -27.56
CA LYS A 211 15.68 -26.73 -26.60
C LYS A 211 15.36 -25.25 -26.69
N ALA A 212 15.10 -24.73 -27.89
CA ALA A 212 14.71 -23.35 -28.10
C ALA A 212 13.35 -23.04 -27.44
N ALA A 213 12.37 -23.94 -27.57
CA ALA A 213 11.08 -23.79 -26.91
C ALA A 213 11.22 -23.78 -25.37
N LYS A 214 11.99 -24.72 -24.80
CA LYS A 214 12.25 -24.77 -23.35
C LYS A 214 12.98 -23.53 -22.84
N THR A 215 13.97 -23.06 -23.60
CA THR A 215 14.75 -21.86 -23.26
C THR A 215 13.89 -20.60 -23.33
N SER A 216 13.08 -20.45 -24.39
CA SER A 216 12.13 -19.35 -24.51
C SER A 216 11.17 -19.31 -23.33
N ALA A 217 10.57 -20.46 -23.00
CA ALA A 217 9.65 -20.56 -21.86
C ALA A 217 10.31 -20.17 -20.53
N SER A 218 11.56 -20.61 -20.31
CA SER A 218 12.32 -20.27 -19.09
C SER A 218 12.72 -18.80 -19.01
N LEU A 219 13.10 -18.17 -20.13
CA LEU A 219 13.49 -16.77 -20.19
C LEU A 219 12.27 -15.83 -20.16
N ALA A 220 11.14 -16.27 -20.71
CA ALA A 220 9.89 -15.51 -20.75
C ALA A 220 9.24 -15.33 -19.38
N GLN A 221 9.49 -16.26 -18.43
CA GLN A 221 8.93 -16.19 -17.08
C GLN A 221 9.15 -14.80 -16.43
N PRO A 222 8.11 -14.23 -15.81
CA PRO A 222 6.81 -14.84 -15.46
C PRO A 222 5.73 -14.74 -16.55
N TYR A 223 6.08 -14.29 -17.75
CA TYR A 223 5.14 -14.04 -18.85
C TYR A 223 5.07 -15.20 -19.84
N GLU A 224 4.07 -15.18 -20.70
CA GLU A 224 3.92 -16.13 -21.80
C GLU A 224 4.80 -15.74 -22.99
N VAL A 225 5.37 -16.74 -23.69
CA VAL A 225 6.26 -16.50 -24.84
C VAL A 225 5.56 -15.69 -25.94
N ARG A 226 4.28 -15.97 -26.20
CA ARG A 226 3.47 -15.28 -27.20
C ARG A 226 3.36 -13.78 -26.95
N GLU A 227 3.14 -13.37 -25.69
CA GLU A 227 3.03 -11.95 -25.32
C GLU A 227 4.35 -11.20 -25.59
N LEU A 228 5.49 -11.86 -25.35
CA LEU A 228 6.82 -11.32 -25.62
C LEU A 228 7.10 -11.22 -27.12
N GLU A 229 6.67 -12.21 -27.93
CA GLU A 229 6.79 -12.16 -29.39
C GLU A 229 6.01 -10.98 -29.98
N ASP A 230 4.80 -10.72 -29.49
CA ASP A 230 3.97 -9.61 -29.96
C ASP A 230 4.56 -8.25 -29.56
N ALA A 231 5.07 -8.12 -28.34
CA ALA A 231 5.81 -6.93 -27.92
C ALA A 231 7.09 -6.71 -28.76
N ARG A 232 7.84 -7.79 -29.04
CA ARG A 232 9.08 -7.77 -29.83
C ARG A 232 8.85 -7.24 -31.24
N LYS A 233 7.78 -7.68 -31.92
CA LYS A 233 7.41 -7.19 -33.26
C LYS A 233 7.24 -5.67 -33.27
N LYS A 234 6.57 -5.11 -32.26
CA LYS A 234 6.38 -3.66 -32.12
C LYS A 234 7.72 -2.95 -31.87
N LEU A 235 8.51 -3.42 -30.91
CA LEU A 235 9.79 -2.80 -30.52
C LEU A 235 10.80 -2.71 -31.68
N LEU A 236 10.82 -3.70 -32.58
CA LEU A 236 11.72 -3.70 -33.74
C LEU A 236 11.41 -2.56 -34.73
N THR A 237 10.21 -1.97 -34.69
CA THR A 237 9.80 -0.89 -35.59
C THR A 237 10.01 0.51 -35.00
N LEU A 238 10.29 0.60 -33.70
CA LEU A 238 10.34 1.87 -32.97
C LEU A 238 11.77 2.39 -32.84
N GLN A 239 11.91 3.71 -32.97
CA GLN A 239 13.15 4.45 -32.70
C GLN A 239 13.03 5.37 -31.48
N ASP A 240 11.80 5.73 -31.11
CA ASP A 240 11.48 6.55 -29.95
C ASP A 240 10.20 6.03 -29.27
N VAL A 241 10.19 6.05 -27.93
CA VAL A 241 9.08 5.58 -27.09
C VAL A 241 8.44 6.70 -26.27
N ALA A 242 8.54 7.94 -26.72
CA ALA A 242 7.73 9.03 -26.19
C ALA A 242 6.23 8.68 -26.35
N PRO A 243 5.38 9.07 -25.40
CA PRO A 243 3.95 8.70 -25.44
C PRO A 243 3.24 9.06 -26.76
N VAL A 244 3.68 10.11 -27.47
CA VAL A 244 3.12 10.47 -28.79
C VAL A 244 3.41 9.45 -29.90
N HIS A 245 4.49 8.67 -29.81
CA HIS A 245 4.97 7.76 -30.86
C HIS A 245 4.61 6.29 -30.59
N LEU A 246 4.07 5.98 -29.40
CA LEU A 246 3.72 4.62 -29.05
C LEU A 246 2.51 4.13 -29.86
N PRO A 247 2.57 2.92 -30.46
CA PRO A 247 1.40 2.33 -31.07
C PRO A 247 0.34 2.01 -30.01
N GLY A 248 -0.90 1.88 -30.47
CA GLY A 248 -2.00 1.38 -29.65
C GLY A 248 -1.72 0.00 -29.07
N ILE A 249 -2.53 -0.39 -28.10
CA ILE A 249 -2.44 -1.72 -27.50
C ILE A 249 -3.35 -2.63 -28.29
N ASP A 250 -2.86 -3.85 -28.55
CA ASP A 250 -3.75 -4.88 -29.09
C ASP A 250 -4.45 -5.53 -27.89
N SER A 251 -5.72 -5.95 -28.07
CA SER A 251 -6.55 -6.60 -27.05
C SER A 251 -5.73 -7.34 -25.99
N ILE A 252 -5.68 -6.82 -24.77
CA ILE A 252 -5.14 -7.55 -23.62
C ILE A 252 -6.06 -8.77 -23.39
N ASP A 253 -5.46 -9.92 -23.09
CA ASP A 253 -6.19 -11.16 -22.83
C ASP A 253 -7.36 -10.96 -21.87
N SER A 254 -8.44 -11.70 -22.12
CA SER A 254 -9.66 -11.69 -21.31
C SER A 254 -9.33 -11.98 -19.85
N HIS A 255 -9.66 -11.05 -18.95
CA HIS A 255 -9.58 -11.29 -17.51
C HIS A 255 -10.50 -12.47 -17.17
N THR A 256 -9.93 -13.54 -16.62
CA THR A 256 -10.71 -14.75 -16.28
C THR A 256 -11.48 -14.62 -14.98
N ARG A 257 -11.05 -13.70 -14.11
CA ARG A 257 -11.69 -13.40 -12.82
C ARG A 257 -12.51 -12.12 -12.95
N VAL A 258 -13.79 -12.23 -12.63
CA VAL A 258 -14.74 -11.11 -12.63
C VAL A 258 -15.11 -10.82 -11.18
N VAL A 259 -15.03 -9.55 -10.80
CA VAL A 259 -15.47 -9.07 -9.49
C VAL A 259 -16.99 -9.22 -9.38
N ARG A 260 -17.47 -9.97 -8.38
CA ARG A 260 -18.88 -10.17 -8.09
C ARG A 260 -19.35 -9.24 -6.99
N ARG A 261 -20.67 -9.21 -6.75
CA ARG A 261 -21.27 -8.36 -5.71
C ARG A 261 -20.69 -8.63 -4.32
N ASN A 262 -20.57 -9.90 -3.94
CA ASN A 262 -20.00 -10.26 -2.63
C ASN A 262 -18.54 -9.82 -2.53
N ASP A 263 -17.75 -9.98 -3.60
CA ASP A 263 -16.36 -9.52 -3.62
C ASP A 263 -16.28 -8.00 -3.39
N LEU A 264 -17.19 -7.21 -4.00
CA LEU A 264 -17.26 -5.76 -3.79
C LEU A 264 -17.66 -5.35 -2.37
N ASP A 265 -18.59 -6.08 -1.77
CA ASP A 265 -19.03 -5.81 -0.40
C ASP A 265 -17.92 -6.17 0.59
N ASP A 266 -17.15 -7.23 0.32
CA ASP A 266 -15.96 -7.59 1.09
C ASP A 266 -14.87 -6.51 0.91
N PHE A 267 -14.59 -6.04 -0.31
CA PHE A 267 -13.58 -4.98 -0.55
C PHE A 267 -13.87 -3.65 0.15
N PHE A 268 -15.10 -3.43 0.59
CA PHE A 268 -15.46 -2.25 1.35
C PHE A 268 -14.87 -2.26 2.76
N ASP A 269 -14.69 -3.45 3.34
CA ASP A 269 -14.04 -3.63 4.63
C ASP A 269 -12.52 -3.67 4.46
N THR A 270 -11.84 -2.75 5.15
CA THR A 270 -10.38 -2.62 5.13
C THR A 270 -9.72 -3.22 6.36
N ASP A 271 -10.49 -3.78 7.29
CA ASP A 271 -9.95 -4.52 8.42
C ASP A 271 -9.51 -5.94 8.00
N ALA A 272 -8.42 -6.41 8.62
CA ALA A 272 -8.03 -7.81 8.50
C ALA A 272 -9.11 -8.74 9.10
N ASP A 273 -9.18 -9.99 8.68
CA ASP A 273 -10.05 -11.00 9.28
C ASP A 273 -9.56 -11.41 10.70
N LEU A 274 -10.27 -12.34 11.35
CA LEU A 274 -9.88 -12.86 12.68
C LEU A 274 -8.54 -13.61 12.69
N ASN A 275 -8.03 -14.00 11.52
CA ASN A 275 -6.75 -14.67 11.36
C ASN A 275 -5.62 -13.67 11.01
N GLY A 276 -5.94 -12.37 10.92
CA GLY A 276 -5.01 -11.31 10.52
C GLY A 276 -4.78 -11.24 9.00
N PHE A 277 -5.61 -11.90 8.18
CA PHE A 277 -5.52 -11.83 6.72
C PHE A 277 -6.40 -10.70 6.17
N HIS A 278 -5.80 -9.85 5.34
CA HIS A 278 -6.52 -8.88 4.53
C HIS A 278 -7.11 -9.55 3.28
N ILE A 279 -8.20 -8.98 2.76
CA ILE A 279 -8.80 -9.45 1.51
C ILE A 279 -7.81 -9.27 0.36
N ASP A 280 -7.50 -10.37 -0.32
CA ASP A 280 -6.53 -10.37 -1.41
C ASP A 280 -7.16 -9.92 -2.74
N ILE A 281 -6.95 -8.65 -3.09
CA ILE A 281 -7.37 -8.09 -4.38
C ILE A 281 -6.40 -8.42 -5.53
N SER A 282 -5.23 -9.01 -5.26
CA SER A 282 -4.17 -9.19 -6.25
C SER A 282 -4.62 -10.03 -7.45
N ALA A 283 -5.52 -10.99 -7.19
CA ALA A 283 -6.17 -11.84 -8.17
C ALA A 283 -6.96 -11.08 -9.26
N PHE A 284 -7.45 -9.88 -8.93
CA PHE A 284 -8.20 -9.01 -9.85
C PHE A 284 -7.30 -7.95 -10.50
N VAL A 285 -6.21 -7.55 -9.83
CA VAL A 285 -5.25 -6.57 -10.34
C VAL A 285 -4.29 -7.19 -11.36
N ARG A 286 -3.93 -8.45 -11.16
CA ARG A 286 -3.08 -9.23 -12.07
C ARG A 286 -3.76 -10.57 -12.24
N ASN A 287 -3.94 -11.04 -13.47
CA ASN A 287 -4.43 -12.40 -13.76
C ASN A 287 -3.40 -13.49 -13.34
N ALA A 288 -2.60 -13.22 -12.31
CA ALA A 288 -1.61 -14.07 -11.71
C ALA A 288 -2.30 -14.98 -10.68
N LYS A 289 -1.93 -16.26 -10.69
CA LYS A 289 -2.23 -17.15 -9.57
C LYS A 289 -1.29 -16.73 -8.44
N ASP A 290 -1.75 -15.93 -7.48
CA ASP A 290 -0.93 -15.73 -6.27
C ASP A 290 -0.76 -17.10 -5.61
N THR A 291 0.50 -17.54 -5.61
CA THR A 291 0.94 -18.82 -5.06
C THR A 291 2.00 -18.56 -4.00
N ASP A 292 1.98 -17.38 -3.40
CA ASP A 292 2.93 -17.01 -2.37
C ASP A 292 2.47 -17.50 -0.98
N VAL A 293 3.46 -17.79 -0.14
CA VAL A 293 3.32 -17.89 1.31
C VAL A 293 3.89 -16.63 1.96
N ARG A 294 3.47 -16.35 3.19
CA ARG A 294 3.99 -15.25 4.00
C ARG A 294 4.94 -15.82 5.03
N VAL A 295 6.18 -15.30 5.08
CA VAL A 295 7.22 -15.79 5.99
C VAL A 295 7.74 -14.63 6.83
N PHE A 296 7.92 -14.87 8.13
CA PHE A 296 8.59 -13.94 9.05
C PHE A 296 9.60 -14.70 9.92
N TRP A 297 10.60 -14.00 10.45
CA TRP A 297 11.70 -14.62 11.19
C TRP A 297 11.83 -14.06 12.60
N ARG A 298 11.84 -14.94 13.61
CA ARG A 298 11.99 -14.56 15.03
C ARG A 298 12.95 -15.45 15.79
N SER A 299 13.71 -14.82 16.68
CA SER A 299 14.73 -15.48 17.50
C SER A 299 14.11 -16.50 18.45
N GLU A 300 14.88 -17.54 18.75
CA GLU A 300 14.51 -18.58 19.71
C GLU A 300 14.57 -18.14 21.18
N GLN A 301 15.12 -16.95 21.41
CA GLN A 301 15.42 -16.40 22.73
C GLN A 301 14.39 -15.34 23.18
N VAL A 302 13.35 -15.10 22.39
CA VAL A 302 12.26 -14.19 22.77
C VAL A 302 11.42 -14.88 23.86
N SER A 303 10.93 -14.12 24.86
CA SER A 303 10.01 -14.69 25.85
C SER A 303 8.81 -15.30 25.12
N TRP A 304 8.65 -16.60 25.28
CA TRP A 304 7.66 -17.40 24.56
C TRP A 304 6.26 -17.30 25.18
N GLU A 305 6.14 -16.65 26.33
CA GLU A 305 4.90 -16.48 27.09
C GLU A 305 3.84 -15.71 26.28
N GLU A 306 4.27 -14.91 25.30
CA GLU A 306 3.42 -14.22 24.33
C GLU A 306 4.17 -14.11 22.99
N VAL A 307 4.08 -15.10 22.09
CA VAL A 307 4.56 -14.90 20.71
C VAL A 307 3.47 -14.18 19.93
N PRO A 308 3.58 -12.86 19.67
CA PRO A 308 2.52 -12.15 18.96
C PRO A 308 2.36 -12.71 17.55
N GLU A 309 1.24 -12.44 16.90
CA GLU A 309 1.09 -12.67 15.45
C GLU A 309 2.20 -12.00 14.65
N ALA A 310 2.34 -12.29 13.36
CA ALA A 310 3.26 -11.52 12.53
C ALA A 310 2.80 -10.04 12.45
N GLY A 311 3.72 -9.08 12.54
CA GLY A 311 3.46 -7.69 12.15
C GLY A 311 3.54 -7.55 10.62
N GLU A 312 2.75 -6.67 10.03
CA GLU A 312 2.78 -6.45 8.56
C GLU A 312 4.17 -6.07 8.03
N ARG A 313 4.99 -5.44 8.87
CA ARG A 313 6.35 -5.01 8.55
C ARG A 313 7.40 -6.11 8.49
N GLU A 314 7.16 -7.25 9.13
CA GLU A 314 8.09 -8.39 9.14
C GLU A 314 7.73 -9.47 8.10
N LEU A 315 6.54 -9.38 7.50
CA LEU A 315 6.07 -10.34 6.51
C LEU A 315 6.81 -10.20 5.18
N CYS A 316 7.33 -11.32 4.68
CA CYS A 316 7.91 -11.45 3.35
C CYS A 316 7.06 -12.40 2.49
N ALA A 317 6.69 -11.97 1.28
CA ALA A 317 6.03 -12.82 0.30
C ALA A 317 7.03 -13.74 -0.41
N VAL A 318 6.80 -15.05 -0.40
CA VAL A 318 7.70 -16.06 -1.01
C VAL A 318 6.90 -17.01 -1.90
N PRO A 319 7.30 -17.29 -3.17
CA PRO A 319 6.58 -18.26 -3.99
C PRO A 319 6.62 -19.65 -3.35
N ILE A 320 5.49 -20.34 -3.33
CA ILE A 320 5.33 -21.69 -2.76
C ILE A 320 6.39 -22.67 -3.26
N GLY A 321 6.76 -22.61 -4.54
CA GLY A 321 7.79 -23.48 -5.11
C GLY A 321 9.18 -23.22 -4.52
N LEU A 322 9.52 -21.95 -4.27
CA LEU A 322 10.78 -21.58 -3.61
C LEU A 322 10.73 -21.88 -2.10
N ALA A 323 9.61 -21.60 -1.45
CA ALA A 323 9.41 -21.92 -0.03
C ALA A 323 9.54 -23.42 0.21
N LYS A 324 8.86 -24.25 -0.57
CA LYS A 324 8.94 -25.72 -0.51
C LYS A 324 10.37 -26.20 -0.67
N LYS A 325 11.10 -25.70 -1.68
CA LYS A 325 12.50 -26.06 -1.89
C LYS A 325 13.39 -25.66 -0.71
N TRP A 326 13.25 -24.44 -0.22
CA TRP A 326 14.01 -23.93 0.93
C TRP A 326 13.73 -24.75 2.20
N ILE A 327 12.46 -25.05 2.49
CA ILE A 327 12.06 -25.87 3.64
C ILE A 327 12.67 -27.27 3.54
N GLN A 328 12.66 -27.89 2.36
CA GLN A 328 13.28 -29.21 2.13
C GLN A 328 14.81 -29.17 2.29
N ASP A 329 15.47 -28.15 1.75
CA ASP A 329 16.93 -27.99 1.83
C ASP A 329 17.38 -27.77 3.28
N VAL A 330 16.65 -26.96 4.04
CA VAL A 330 16.92 -26.70 5.47
C VAL A 330 16.57 -27.92 6.33
N GLY A 331 15.47 -28.61 6.04
CA GLY A 331 15.04 -29.81 6.78
C GLY A 331 16.03 -30.97 6.67
N LYS A 332 16.80 -31.07 5.57
CA LYS A 332 17.91 -32.04 5.44
C LYS A 332 19.12 -31.69 6.29
N ALA A 333 19.36 -30.40 6.53
CA ALA A 333 20.53 -29.89 7.23
C ALA A 333 20.33 -29.78 8.76
N ASN A 334 19.11 -29.52 9.22
CA ASN A 334 18.78 -29.27 10.62
C ASN A 334 18.05 -30.45 11.28
N ARG A 335 18.53 -30.88 12.46
CA ARG A 335 17.88 -31.91 13.28
C ARG A 335 16.70 -31.39 14.11
N LYS A 336 16.66 -30.10 14.40
CA LYS A 336 15.57 -29.43 15.13
C LYS A 336 14.62 -28.72 14.16
N PRO A 337 13.31 -28.64 14.46
CA PRO A 337 12.40 -27.85 13.64
C PRO A 337 12.77 -26.36 13.68
N VAL A 338 12.55 -25.72 12.54
CA VAL A 338 12.84 -24.30 12.32
C VAL A 338 11.73 -23.58 11.57
N PHE A 339 10.65 -24.29 11.23
CA PHE A 339 9.46 -23.77 10.54
C PHE A 339 8.22 -24.17 11.32
N PHE A 340 7.37 -23.19 11.58
CA PHE A 340 6.17 -23.36 12.37
C PHE A 340 4.99 -22.66 11.71
N ILE A 341 3.80 -23.19 11.94
CA ILE A 341 2.51 -22.63 11.53
C ILE A 341 1.66 -22.41 12.78
N ARG A 342 0.72 -21.48 12.69
CA ARG A 342 -0.13 -21.17 13.84
C ARG A 342 -1.09 -22.32 14.11
N ASP A 343 -1.21 -22.71 15.38
CA ASP A 343 -2.22 -23.64 15.86
C ASP A 343 -3.30 -22.87 16.63
N LEU A 344 -4.45 -22.67 15.98
CA LEU A 344 -5.59 -21.95 16.56
C LEU A 344 -6.32 -22.74 17.66
N GLN A 345 -6.08 -24.04 17.77
CA GLN A 345 -6.69 -24.91 18.77
C GLN A 345 -5.80 -25.10 20.00
N SER A 346 -4.53 -24.70 19.90
CA SER A 346 -3.56 -24.68 20.99
C SER A 346 -3.83 -23.52 21.95
N ARG A 347 -4.86 -23.64 22.79
CA ARG A 347 -4.88 -22.93 24.07
C ARG A 347 -3.74 -23.51 24.90
N GLN A 348 -2.73 -22.70 25.20
CA GLN A 348 -1.66 -22.93 26.18
C GLN A 348 -1.46 -24.43 26.51
N ARG A 349 -0.74 -25.18 25.68
CA ARG A 349 -0.17 -26.43 26.18
C ARG A 349 0.87 -26.05 27.21
N ASP A 350 0.63 -26.46 28.45
CA ASP A 350 1.63 -26.51 29.51
C ASP A 350 2.93 -27.06 28.95
N GLY A 351 3.99 -26.27 29.09
CA GLY A 351 5.20 -26.32 28.27
C GLY A 351 6.10 -27.52 28.49
N GLN A 352 5.65 -28.75 28.22
CA GLN A 352 6.51 -29.93 28.36
C GLN A 352 6.62 -30.86 27.16
N ASP A 353 5.81 -30.75 26.09
CA ASP A 353 5.86 -31.75 24.99
C ASP A 353 5.77 -31.18 23.54
N GLY A 354 6.15 -29.92 23.31
CA GLY A 354 6.17 -29.33 21.96
C GLY A 354 7.56 -28.89 21.52
N ASP A 355 8.04 -29.35 20.35
CA ASP A 355 9.29 -28.87 19.72
C ASP A 355 9.21 -27.41 19.18
N GLY A 356 8.25 -26.58 19.62
CA GLY A 356 7.96 -25.27 19.02
C GLY A 356 7.40 -24.21 19.98
N PRO A 357 7.29 -22.96 19.52
CA PRO A 357 6.75 -21.85 20.33
C PRO A 357 5.28 -22.08 20.77
N PRO A 358 4.83 -21.58 21.93
CA PRO A 358 3.43 -21.64 22.35
C PRO A 358 2.48 -21.05 21.30
N GLY A 359 1.40 -21.75 20.97
CA GLY A 359 0.47 -21.35 19.89
C GLY A 359 0.95 -21.63 18.46
N TRP A 360 2.13 -22.24 18.29
CA TRP A 360 2.72 -22.60 17.00
C TRP A 360 3.05 -24.09 16.94
N GLU A 361 2.61 -24.78 15.88
CA GLU A 361 3.00 -26.16 15.62
C GLU A 361 4.05 -26.27 14.50
N LYS A 362 4.85 -27.33 14.55
CA LYS A 362 5.83 -27.62 13.50
C LYS A 362 5.14 -27.80 12.15
N LEU A 363 5.67 -27.16 11.11
CA LEU A 363 5.22 -27.40 9.74
C LEU A 363 5.58 -28.84 9.32
N LYS A 364 4.56 -29.70 9.17
CA LYS A 364 4.72 -31.13 8.83
C LYS A 364 4.51 -31.43 7.35
N SER A 365 3.78 -30.59 6.64
CA SER A 365 3.38 -30.76 5.24
C SER A 365 4.01 -29.70 4.33
N ASP A 366 3.85 -29.90 3.02
CA ASP A 366 4.19 -28.86 2.05
C ASP A 366 3.36 -27.58 2.33
N PRO A 367 3.95 -26.39 2.17
CA PRO A 367 3.22 -25.13 2.30
C PRO A 367 2.11 -25.01 1.24
N TRP A 368 1.05 -24.24 1.52
CA TRP A 368 -0.02 -23.91 0.57
C TRP A 368 -0.17 -22.37 0.43
N PRO A 369 -0.76 -21.86 -0.67
CA PRO A 369 -0.91 -20.41 -0.88
C PRO A 369 -1.63 -19.72 0.28
N GLY A 370 -1.16 -18.53 0.66
CA GLY A 370 -1.72 -17.74 1.77
C GLY A 370 -1.26 -18.17 3.17
N LEU A 371 -0.53 -19.29 3.31
CA LEU A 371 -0.03 -19.75 4.61
C LEU A 371 1.01 -18.76 5.19
N THR A 372 0.85 -18.45 6.49
CA THR A 372 1.85 -17.71 7.27
C THR A 372 2.77 -18.68 8.02
N ILE A 373 4.08 -18.55 7.81
CA ILE A 373 5.12 -19.42 8.36
C ILE A 373 6.06 -18.60 9.26
N LEU A 374 6.19 -19.02 10.51
CA LEU A 374 7.24 -18.56 11.41
C LEU A 374 8.51 -19.37 11.14
N ALA A 375 9.60 -18.70 10.81
CA ALA A 375 10.92 -19.31 10.64
C ALA A 375 11.89 -18.83 11.73
N PHE A 376 12.79 -19.69 12.20
CA PHE A 376 13.90 -19.22 13.03
C PHE A 376 15.03 -18.63 12.17
N PRO A 377 15.77 -17.60 12.62
CA PRO A 377 16.87 -17.00 11.86
C PRO A 377 17.88 -18.01 11.33
N ARG A 378 18.16 -19.10 12.07
CA ARG A 378 19.06 -20.18 11.64
C ARG A 378 18.57 -20.98 10.42
N ALA A 379 17.32 -20.85 10.01
CA ALA A 379 16.83 -21.38 8.74
C ALA A 379 17.41 -20.61 7.54
N GLY A 380 17.94 -19.41 7.78
CA GLY A 380 18.46 -18.50 6.76
C GLY A 380 17.37 -18.09 5.76
N GLY A 381 17.75 -17.99 4.49
CA GLY A 381 16.84 -17.75 3.37
C GLY A 381 16.52 -16.29 3.10
N TYR A 382 17.03 -15.34 3.89
CA TYR A 382 16.70 -13.92 3.74
C TYR A 382 17.90 -13.02 4.03
N SER A 383 18.07 -12.00 3.19
CA SER A 383 19.07 -10.95 3.35
C SER A 383 18.40 -9.59 3.31
N GLU A 384 18.68 -8.70 4.25
CA GLU A 384 18.12 -7.34 4.25
C GLU A 384 18.49 -6.51 3.01
N ARG A 385 19.54 -6.91 2.27
CA ARG A 385 19.99 -6.26 1.03
C ARG A 385 19.45 -6.90 -0.23
N LEU A 386 18.99 -8.16 -0.17
CA LEU A 386 18.57 -8.94 -1.34
C LEU A 386 17.13 -9.45 -1.24
N GLY A 387 16.48 -9.28 -0.09
CA GLY A 387 15.22 -9.92 0.26
C GLY A 387 15.37 -11.44 0.41
N PHE A 388 14.32 -12.18 0.09
CA PHE A 388 14.32 -13.63 0.14
C PHE A 388 15.25 -14.23 -0.92
N THR A 389 16.24 -15.00 -0.49
CA THR A 389 17.22 -15.68 -1.33
C THR A 389 17.04 -17.20 -1.34
N GLY A 390 16.35 -17.76 -0.34
CA GLY A 390 16.22 -19.19 -0.11
C GLY A 390 17.55 -19.90 0.25
N LYS A 391 18.63 -19.17 0.51
CA LYS A 391 19.93 -19.74 0.87
C LYS A 391 20.08 -19.83 2.40
N PRO A 392 20.38 -21.00 2.97
CA PRO A 392 20.57 -21.14 4.41
C PRO A 392 21.69 -20.26 5.01
N ALA A 393 22.67 -19.87 4.20
CA ALA A 393 23.77 -18.98 4.62
C ALA A 393 23.34 -17.52 4.82
N ASP A 394 22.23 -17.09 4.22
CA ASP A 394 21.71 -15.74 4.36
C ASP A 394 20.80 -15.69 5.59
N ILE A 395 21.40 -15.40 6.75
CA ILE A 395 20.73 -15.36 8.05
C ILE A 395 20.13 -13.96 8.26
N PRO A 396 18.80 -13.83 8.38
CA PRO A 396 18.19 -12.54 8.67
C PRO A 396 18.47 -12.08 10.10
N VAL A 397 18.55 -10.77 10.31
CA VAL A 397 18.42 -10.20 11.64
C VAL A 397 16.99 -10.41 12.11
N SER A 398 16.86 -10.93 13.33
CA SER A 398 15.57 -11.09 13.99
C SER A 398 15.03 -9.72 14.37
N ILE A 399 13.80 -9.43 13.96
CA ILE A 399 13.08 -8.26 14.41
C ILE A 399 12.47 -8.65 15.77
N ASN A 400 13.21 -8.39 16.86
CA ASN A 400 12.79 -8.76 18.22
C ASN A 400 11.73 -7.81 18.80
N SER A 401 11.17 -6.93 17.99
CA SER A 401 10.29 -5.89 18.47
C SER A 401 8.85 -6.37 18.58
N CYS A 402 8.54 -6.95 19.74
CA CYS A 402 7.22 -6.78 20.35
C CYS A 402 6.93 -5.29 20.67
N ASN A 403 7.95 -4.40 20.58
CA ASN A 403 7.88 -2.97 20.93
C ASN A 403 8.14 -1.98 19.77
N SER A 404 7.91 -2.36 18.50
CA SER A 404 8.03 -1.40 17.38
C SER A 404 6.81 -1.38 16.48
N TYR A 405 5.62 -1.56 17.08
CA TYR A 405 4.42 -1.06 16.44
C TYR A 405 4.61 0.45 16.22
N GLU A 406 4.44 0.87 14.96
CA GLU A 406 4.31 2.26 14.51
C GLU A 406 5.59 3.10 14.37
N ALA A 407 6.78 2.53 14.24
CA ALA A 407 8.01 3.34 14.15
C ALA A 407 8.43 3.71 12.71
N ASN A 408 7.50 4.00 11.79
CA ASN A 408 7.68 4.57 10.42
C ASN A 408 6.69 3.93 9.43
N GLY A 409 5.58 4.59 9.07
CA GLY A 409 4.71 4.27 7.91
C GLY A 409 4.62 2.81 7.42
N SER A 410 3.46 2.16 7.47
CA SER A 410 3.25 0.93 6.68
C SER A 410 3.56 1.18 5.18
N LEU A 411 3.79 0.10 4.41
CA LEU A 411 3.89 0.23 2.95
C LEU A 411 2.58 0.73 2.32
N ALA A 412 1.44 0.55 3.01
CA ALA A 412 0.19 1.19 2.62
C ALA A 412 0.29 2.71 2.79
N ASP A 413 1.01 3.22 3.79
CA ASP A 413 1.14 4.66 4.07
C ASP A 413 2.03 5.39 3.04
N VAL A 414 2.91 4.66 2.34
CA VAL A 414 3.80 5.20 1.27
C VAL A 414 3.27 4.96 -0.14
N LEU A 415 2.49 3.88 -0.37
CA LEU A 415 1.92 3.56 -1.69
C LEU A 415 0.49 4.08 -1.87
N ASP A 416 -0.29 4.10 -0.79
CA ASP A 416 -1.51 4.88 -0.69
C ASP A 416 -1.14 6.16 0.05
N GLY A 417 -1.25 7.33 -0.58
CA GLY A 417 -1.12 8.63 0.10
C GLY A 417 -2.27 8.86 1.09
N HIS A 418 -2.43 7.95 2.05
CA HIS A 418 -3.57 7.81 2.96
C HIS A 418 -3.18 7.86 4.43
N ASP A 419 -1.89 7.74 4.77
CA ASP A 419 -1.35 8.13 6.08
C ASP A 419 -0.35 9.28 5.96
N ASP A 420 -0.15 9.81 4.75
CA ASP A 420 0.36 11.16 4.55
C ASP A 420 -0.77 12.14 4.91
N ASP A 421 -1.02 12.24 6.21
CA ASP A 421 -1.43 13.48 6.85
C ASP A 421 -0.25 14.47 6.84
N THR A 422 0.63 14.43 5.82
CA THR A 422 1.67 15.45 5.62
C THR A 422 1.08 16.84 5.40
N GLU A 423 -0.22 16.94 5.04
CA GLU A 423 -0.99 18.19 5.02
C GLU A 423 -1.73 18.51 6.35
N SER A 424 -1.57 17.66 7.36
CA SER A 424 -1.85 17.96 8.78
C SER A 424 -0.55 18.27 9.55
N GLU A 425 0.62 18.03 8.94
CA GLU A 425 1.95 17.99 9.58
C GLU A 425 2.74 19.30 9.49
N LEU A 426 2.11 20.45 9.23
CA LEU A 426 2.83 21.71 9.04
C LEU A 426 2.45 22.79 10.07
N GLY A 427 3.20 22.77 11.18
CA GLY A 427 3.75 23.95 11.87
C GLY A 427 2.84 24.94 12.61
N CYS A 428 1.50 24.83 12.55
CA CYS A 428 0.58 25.78 13.18
C CYS A 428 -0.27 25.18 14.31
N GLN A 429 -0.67 26.01 15.28
CA GLN A 429 -1.61 25.64 16.34
C GLN A 429 -3.02 25.99 15.86
N VAL A 430 -3.97 25.06 15.99
CA VAL A 430 -5.38 25.33 15.66
C VAL A 430 -6.27 24.77 16.75
N LEU A 431 -7.24 25.58 17.18
CA LEU A 431 -8.24 25.21 18.17
C LEU A 431 -9.21 24.19 17.57
N LEU A 432 -9.68 23.27 18.41
CA LEU A 432 -10.60 22.23 17.95
C LEU A 432 -11.91 22.82 17.38
N LYS A 433 -12.43 23.87 18.01
CA LYS A 433 -13.64 24.56 17.55
C LYS A 433 -13.46 25.18 16.17
N ASP A 434 -12.38 25.94 15.98
CA ASP A 434 -12.07 26.60 14.71
C ASP A 434 -11.94 25.56 13.57
N HIS A 435 -11.25 24.45 13.85
CA HIS A 435 -11.11 23.38 12.88
C HIS A 435 -12.46 22.78 12.47
N LEU A 436 -13.33 22.45 13.42
CA LEU A 436 -14.68 21.94 13.12
C LEU A 436 -15.52 22.92 12.27
N ASP A 437 -15.40 24.22 12.54
CA ASP A 437 -16.04 25.27 11.75
C ASP A 437 -15.47 25.33 10.32
N HIS A 438 -14.15 25.33 10.16
CA HIS A 438 -13.50 25.32 8.83
C HIS A 438 -13.88 24.11 7.99
N VAL A 439 -13.92 22.90 8.58
CA VAL A 439 -14.35 21.68 7.87
C VAL A 439 -15.82 21.78 7.47
N THR A 440 -16.67 22.33 8.33
CA THR A 440 -18.09 22.53 8.02
C THR A 440 -18.27 23.50 6.84
N GLU A 441 -17.56 24.63 6.84
CA GLU A 441 -17.56 25.59 5.72
C GLU A 441 -17.08 24.96 4.40
N GLU A 442 -16.01 24.15 4.45
CA GLU A 442 -15.51 23.41 3.28
C GLU A 442 -16.52 22.40 2.75
N VAL A 443 -17.21 21.68 3.63
CA VAL A 443 -18.28 20.77 3.24
C VAL A 443 -19.41 21.53 2.56
N GLU A 444 -19.80 22.70 3.06
CA GLU A 444 -20.84 23.51 2.44
C GLU A 444 -20.43 24.01 1.05
N GLU A 445 -19.22 24.55 0.92
CA GLU A 445 -18.66 25.03 -0.35
C GLU A 445 -18.53 23.88 -1.37
N LEU A 446 -18.05 22.72 -0.93
CA LEU A 446 -17.92 21.52 -1.76
C LEU A 446 -19.29 21.01 -2.20
N SER A 447 -20.26 20.98 -1.29
CA SER A 447 -21.62 20.54 -1.57
C SER A 447 -22.31 21.44 -2.61
N ASP A 448 -22.12 22.76 -2.51
CA ASP A 448 -22.70 23.73 -3.44
C ASP A 448 -22.06 23.62 -4.83
N LYS A 449 -20.73 23.48 -4.90
CA LYS A 449 -20.00 23.27 -6.17
C LYS A 449 -20.40 21.97 -6.87
N LEU A 450 -20.69 20.92 -6.10
CA LEU A 450 -21.12 19.63 -6.63
C LEU A 450 -22.63 19.55 -6.88
N GLY A 451 -23.40 20.57 -6.48
CA GLY A 451 -24.86 20.60 -6.62
C GLY A 451 -25.57 19.52 -5.81
N LEU A 452 -25.07 19.21 -4.61
CA LEU A 452 -25.67 18.18 -3.74
C LEU A 452 -27.04 18.63 -3.22
N SER A 453 -27.93 17.67 -2.99
CA SER A 453 -29.24 17.96 -2.40
C SER A 453 -29.10 18.60 -1.01
N HIS A 454 -30.04 19.47 -0.66
CA HIS A 454 -30.08 20.12 0.66
C HIS A 454 -30.02 19.10 1.82
N THR A 455 -30.65 17.94 1.67
CA THR A 455 -30.59 16.86 2.66
C THR A 455 -29.19 16.28 2.81
N THR A 456 -28.47 16.06 1.71
CA THR A 456 -27.09 15.56 1.73
C THR A 456 -26.12 16.60 2.29
N LYS A 457 -26.26 17.87 1.88
CA LYS A 457 -25.47 18.99 2.42
C LYS A 457 -25.60 19.08 3.93
N ARG A 458 -26.84 19.05 4.45
CA ARG A 458 -27.10 19.06 5.91
C ARG A 458 -26.52 17.85 6.63
N LEU A 459 -26.60 16.66 6.03
CA LEU A 459 -26.01 15.45 6.60
C LEU A 459 -24.48 15.58 6.72
N LEU A 460 -23.81 16.01 5.65
CA LEU A 460 -22.35 16.15 5.63
C LEU A 460 -21.87 17.27 6.55
N ALA A 461 -22.57 18.41 6.58
CA ALA A 461 -22.23 19.53 7.48
C ALA A 461 -22.34 19.10 8.95
N ARG A 462 -23.39 18.33 9.27
CA ARG A 462 -23.53 17.71 10.59
C ARG A 462 -22.44 16.66 10.85
N ALA A 463 -22.00 15.91 9.85
CA ALA A 463 -20.90 14.96 10.04
C ALA A 463 -19.60 15.72 10.36
N ALA A 464 -19.32 16.79 9.63
CA ALA A 464 -18.17 17.67 9.84
C ALA A 464 -18.12 18.26 11.25
N SER A 465 -19.23 18.76 11.77
CA SER A 465 -19.26 19.34 13.12
C SER A 465 -18.99 18.33 14.24
N TRP A 466 -19.19 17.02 13.98
CA TRP A 466 -19.01 15.96 14.97
C TRP A 466 -17.75 15.12 14.76
N HIS A 467 -17.13 15.13 13.56
CA HIS A 467 -16.15 14.12 13.17
C HIS A 467 -14.94 14.01 14.11
N ASP A 468 -14.55 15.15 14.68
CA ASP A 468 -13.34 15.31 15.49
C ASP A 468 -13.59 15.63 16.96
N LEU A 469 -14.84 15.54 17.45
CA LEU A 469 -15.17 15.75 18.86
C LEU A 469 -14.29 14.88 19.79
N GLY A 470 -13.94 13.67 19.38
CA GLY A 470 -13.06 12.75 20.11
C GLY A 470 -11.64 13.27 20.31
N LYS A 471 -11.19 14.30 19.58
CA LYS A 471 -9.93 15.00 19.88
C LYS A 471 -9.98 15.70 21.24
N ALA A 472 -11.16 16.01 21.78
CA ALA A 472 -11.31 16.53 23.14
C ALA A 472 -11.02 15.49 24.25
N HIS A 473 -10.80 14.23 23.89
CA HIS A 473 -10.46 13.17 24.83
C HIS A 473 -9.09 13.41 25.49
N GLU A 474 -8.96 13.01 26.76
CA GLU A 474 -7.74 13.20 27.57
C GLU A 474 -6.48 12.64 26.90
N ALA A 475 -6.56 11.43 26.34
CA ALA A 475 -5.43 10.78 25.64
C ALA A 475 -4.91 11.61 24.44
N PHE A 476 -5.80 12.29 23.71
CA PHE A 476 -5.43 13.15 22.59
C PHE A 476 -4.84 14.47 23.11
N GLN A 477 -5.49 15.11 24.07
CA GLN A 477 -5.05 16.39 24.62
C GLN A 477 -3.71 16.30 25.38
N SER A 478 -3.45 15.22 26.11
CA SER A 478 -2.12 14.94 26.70
C SER A 478 -1.02 14.91 25.63
N THR A 479 -1.35 14.44 24.43
CA THR A 479 -0.42 14.41 23.29
C THR A 479 -0.18 15.79 22.72
N MET A 480 -1.24 16.58 22.54
CA MET A 480 -1.14 17.97 22.08
C MET A 480 -0.34 18.82 23.07
N GLN A 481 -0.59 18.67 24.37
CA GLN A 481 0.14 19.39 25.42
C GLN A 481 1.65 19.10 25.42
N ARG A 482 2.06 17.85 25.17
CA ARG A 482 3.49 17.50 25.00
C ARG A 482 4.12 18.10 23.73
N GLY A 483 3.30 18.49 22.75
CA GLY A 483 3.74 19.20 21.54
C GLY A 483 3.95 20.70 21.73
N LEU A 484 3.39 21.27 22.78
CA LEU A 484 3.64 22.66 23.20
C LEU A 484 5.01 22.73 23.91
N ASN A 485 6.07 23.10 23.19
CA ASN A 485 7.43 23.23 23.74
C ASN A 485 7.55 24.43 24.74
N GLY A 486 6.79 24.45 25.83
CA GLY A 486 6.83 25.51 26.86
C GLY A 486 6.18 26.84 26.46
N VAL A 487 5.37 26.86 25.40
CA VAL A 487 4.50 28.00 25.05
C VAL A 487 3.27 27.94 25.96
N GLU A 488 2.89 29.06 26.58
CA GLU A 488 1.70 29.13 27.46
C GLU A 488 0.46 28.62 26.70
N ALA A 489 -0.26 27.70 27.34
CA ALA A 489 -1.51 27.17 26.81
C ALA A 489 -2.50 28.33 26.59
N THR A 490 -3.12 28.36 25.41
CA THR A 490 -4.25 29.23 25.11
C THR A 490 -5.34 29.10 26.17
N THR A 491 -6.13 30.15 26.39
CA THR A 491 -7.24 30.17 27.35
C THR A 491 -8.37 29.18 27.01
N ASP A 492 -8.41 28.67 25.78
CA ASP A 492 -9.32 27.61 25.33
C ASP A 492 -8.61 26.24 25.40
N PRO A 493 -9.17 25.23 26.11
CA PRO A 493 -8.42 24.05 26.51
C PRO A 493 -8.20 22.97 25.43
N PHE A 494 -8.87 23.03 24.27
CA PHE A 494 -8.86 21.92 23.30
C PHE A 494 -8.20 22.28 21.97
N LEU A 495 -7.09 21.60 21.68
CA LEU A 495 -6.34 21.75 20.43
C LEU A 495 -6.73 20.64 19.44
N ALA A 496 -6.91 21.01 18.17
CA ALA A 496 -6.99 20.05 17.07
C ALA A 496 -5.60 19.59 16.60
N LYS A 497 -4.61 20.49 16.65
CA LYS A 497 -3.22 20.21 16.21
C LYS A 497 -2.20 21.12 16.90
N THR A 498 -0.94 20.69 16.90
CA THR A 498 0.21 21.46 17.44
C THR A 498 1.40 21.45 16.50
N ALA A 499 2.33 22.38 16.73
CA ALA A 499 3.49 22.62 15.85
C ALA A 499 4.52 21.47 15.79
N LYS A 500 4.43 20.46 16.68
CA LYS A 500 5.38 19.33 16.74
C LYS A 500 4.73 18.07 16.18
N SER A 501 5.28 17.57 15.07
CA SER A 501 4.84 16.32 14.44
C SER A 501 5.43 15.07 15.13
N ASN A 502 4.82 13.91 14.87
CA ASN A 502 5.25 12.57 15.33
C ASN A 502 5.14 12.27 16.84
N LEU A 503 4.23 12.92 17.55
CA LEU A 503 3.93 12.58 18.94
C LEU A 503 2.92 11.43 19.02
N ARG A 504 3.28 10.37 19.74
CA ARG A 504 2.40 9.22 19.96
C ARG A 504 1.48 9.46 21.14
N HIS A 505 0.22 9.05 21.02
CA HIS A 505 -0.70 9.00 22.14
C HIS A 505 -0.15 8.09 23.26
N GLU A 506 -0.34 8.51 24.52
CA GLU A 506 0.01 7.69 25.68
C GLU A 506 -0.84 6.42 25.72
N ARG A 507 -2.09 6.52 25.25
CA ARG A 507 -2.98 5.39 25.07
C ARG A 507 -2.74 4.74 23.71
N ALA A 508 -2.27 3.50 23.74
CA ALA A 508 -2.02 2.71 22.53
C ALA A 508 -3.31 2.52 21.72
N TYR A 509 -3.19 2.53 20.39
CA TYR A 509 -4.29 2.33 19.43
C TYR A 509 -5.41 3.37 19.46
N PHE A 510 -5.30 4.45 20.26
CA PHE A 510 -6.35 5.44 20.43
C PHE A 510 -6.83 6.05 19.10
N ARG A 511 -8.12 5.94 18.84
CA ARG A 511 -8.84 6.48 17.68
C ARG A 511 -9.88 7.50 18.13
N HIS A 512 -9.66 8.75 17.78
CA HIS A 512 -10.57 9.85 18.15
C HIS A 512 -11.88 9.79 17.35
N GLU A 513 -11.84 9.28 16.11
CA GLU A 513 -13.00 9.09 15.25
C GLU A 513 -14.04 8.12 15.86
N LEU A 514 -13.57 7.10 16.59
CA LEU A 514 -14.45 6.19 17.33
C LEU A 514 -15.11 6.91 18.51
N ALA A 515 -14.33 7.66 19.29
CA ALA A 515 -14.86 8.44 20.41
C ALA A 515 -15.93 9.46 19.94
N SER A 516 -15.68 10.16 18.82
CA SER A 516 -16.64 11.05 18.16
C SER A 516 -17.94 10.32 17.80
N ALA A 517 -17.84 9.15 17.18
CA ALA A 517 -19.00 8.38 16.72
C ALA A 517 -19.87 7.88 17.89
N LEU A 518 -19.24 7.41 18.98
CA LEU A 518 -19.95 6.97 20.18
C LEU A 518 -20.67 8.12 20.88
N ALA A 519 -20.03 9.29 20.97
CA ALA A 519 -20.64 10.50 21.53
C ALA A 519 -21.86 10.94 20.72
N LEU A 520 -21.73 10.95 19.39
CA LEU A 520 -22.83 11.25 18.50
C LEU A 520 -24.00 10.26 18.66
N LEU A 521 -23.73 8.96 18.69
CA LEU A 521 -24.77 7.96 18.90
C LEU A 521 -25.48 8.13 20.24
N ALA A 522 -24.75 8.45 21.30
CA ALA A 522 -25.33 8.75 22.61
C ALA A 522 -26.20 10.02 22.56
N HIS A 523 -25.72 11.09 21.92
CA HIS A 523 -26.47 12.33 21.72
C HIS A 523 -27.79 12.09 20.98
N GLU A 524 -27.75 11.28 19.93
CA GLU A 524 -28.92 10.89 19.12
C GLU A 524 -29.75 9.77 19.75
N LYS A 525 -29.52 9.43 21.02
CA LYS A 525 -30.24 8.41 21.79
C LYS A 525 -30.29 7.06 21.07
N TRP A 526 -29.18 6.71 20.41
CA TRP A 526 -28.99 5.47 19.67
C TRP A 526 -30.02 5.25 18.55
N SER A 527 -30.57 6.34 18.00
CA SER A 527 -31.52 6.30 16.88
C SER A 527 -30.90 5.66 15.63
N ARG A 528 -31.73 5.00 14.82
CA ARG A 528 -31.32 4.46 13.51
C ARG A 528 -31.09 5.55 12.47
N ASP A 529 -31.72 6.71 12.64
CA ASP A 529 -31.52 7.85 11.74
C ASP A 529 -30.11 8.44 11.86
N ALA A 530 -29.42 8.16 12.97
CA ALA A 530 -28.05 8.58 13.22
C ALA A 530 -27.00 7.60 12.65
N ASP A 531 -27.40 6.40 12.18
CA ASP A 531 -26.45 5.37 11.73
C ASP A 531 -25.52 5.88 10.64
N LEU A 532 -26.07 6.52 9.62
CA LEU A 532 -25.28 7.04 8.51
C LEU A 532 -24.33 8.15 8.97
N LEU A 533 -24.78 9.00 9.89
CA LEU A 533 -23.97 10.09 10.43
C LEU A 533 -22.80 9.54 11.27
N ALA A 534 -23.10 8.58 12.15
CA ALA A 534 -22.09 7.89 12.96
C ALA A 534 -21.08 7.12 12.11
N PHE A 535 -21.54 6.49 11.03
CA PHE A 535 -20.65 5.84 10.07
C PHE A 535 -19.68 6.85 9.42
N LEU A 536 -20.18 7.99 8.94
CA LEU A 536 -19.31 9.02 8.33
C LEU A 536 -18.29 9.58 9.32
N VAL A 537 -18.71 9.79 10.57
CA VAL A 537 -17.83 10.22 11.65
C VAL A 537 -16.80 9.16 12.02
N ALA A 538 -17.15 7.87 12.09
CA ALA A 538 -16.19 6.81 12.43
C ALA A 538 -15.22 6.49 11.27
N ALA A 539 -15.71 6.55 10.03
CA ALA A 539 -14.99 6.07 8.86
C ALA A 539 -14.09 7.13 8.20
N HIS A 540 -14.07 8.39 8.65
CA HIS A 540 -13.37 9.46 7.93
C HIS A 540 -11.86 9.25 7.78
N HIS A 541 -11.21 8.54 8.73
CA HIS A 541 -9.81 8.09 8.62
C HIS A 541 -9.66 6.69 7.99
N GLY A 542 -10.76 6.02 7.65
CA GLY A 542 -10.81 4.68 7.06
C GLY A 542 -10.41 3.54 8.01
N LYS A 543 -10.20 3.81 9.31
CA LYS A 543 -9.73 2.82 10.31
C LYS A 543 -10.88 2.15 11.09
N VAL A 544 -12.09 2.72 11.07
CA VAL A 544 -13.30 2.15 11.68
C VAL A 544 -14.43 2.17 10.66
N ARG A 545 -14.60 1.07 9.92
CA ARG A 545 -15.67 0.90 8.92
C ARG A 545 -16.71 -0.11 9.37
N MET A 546 -16.58 -1.37 8.94
CA MET A 546 -17.62 -2.38 9.13
C MET A 546 -17.55 -3.04 10.51
N ASN A 547 -16.34 -3.25 11.03
CA ASN A 547 -16.10 -3.98 12.26
C ASN A 547 -15.65 -3.06 13.41
N LEU A 548 -16.19 -3.31 14.60
CA LEU A 548 -15.76 -2.67 15.84
C LEU A 548 -15.42 -3.76 16.86
N ARG A 549 -14.12 -4.01 17.04
CA ARG A 549 -13.58 -5.04 17.95
C ARG A 549 -12.27 -4.59 18.55
N ALA A 550 -11.93 -5.14 19.71
CA ALA A 550 -10.58 -5.02 20.26
C ALA A 550 -9.57 -5.62 19.26
N LEU A 551 -8.43 -4.96 19.07
CA LEU A 551 -7.37 -5.53 18.26
C LEU A 551 -6.61 -6.61 19.06
N PRO A 552 -6.05 -7.65 18.40
CA PRO A 552 -5.34 -8.74 19.10
C PRO A 552 -4.16 -8.29 19.98
N ARG A 553 -3.64 -7.07 19.79
CA ARG A 553 -2.52 -6.49 20.54
C ARG A 553 -2.90 -5.22 21.29
N GLU A 554 -4.19 -4.92 21.34
CA GLU A 554 -4.69 -3.82 22.16
C GLU A 554 -4.52 -4.22 23.64
N PRO A 555 -3.91 -3.36 24.48
CA PRO A 555 -3.75 -3.69 25.89
C PRO A 555 -5.11 -3.93 26.53
N GLU A 556 -5.32 -5.12 27.10
CA GLU A 556 -6.52 -5.40 27.87
C GLU A 556 -6.51 -4.51 29.12
N ASN A 557 -7.64 -3.89 29.42
CA ASN A 557 -7.87 -3.27 30.70
C ASN A 557 -8.86 -4.15 31.48
N THR A 558 -8.36 -4.87 32.48
CA THR A 558 -9.16 -5.80 33.31
C THR A 558 -10.20 -5.11 34.19
N GLU A 559 -10.16 -3.77 34.28
CA GLU A 559 -11.09 -2.97 35.07
C GLU A 559 -12.33 -2.54 34.28
N VAL A 560 -12.35 -2.72 32.95
CA VAL A 560 -13.47 -2.34 32.09
C VAL A 560 -14.07 -3.53 31.36
N GLU A 561 -15.38 -3.52 31.17
CA GLU A 561 -16.08 -4.62 30.48
C GLU A 561 -15.79 -4.66 28.98
N ARG A 562 -15.56 -3.50 28.35
CA ARG A 562 -15.40 -3.36 26.90
C ARG A 562 -14.30 -2.34 26.57
N PHE A 563 -13.52 -2.64 25.54
CA PHE A 563 -12.50 -1.75 24.99
C PHE A 563 -12.30 -2.03 23.50
N SER A 564 -12.03 -1.00 22.71
CA SER A 564 -11.70 -1.13 21.29
C SER A 564 -11.01 0.11 20.76
N ARG A 565 -9.97 -0.09 19.94
CA ARG A 565 -9.21 0.98 19.26
C ARG A 565 -8.80 2.09 20.24
N GLY A 566 -8.33 1.70 21.42
CA GLY A 566 -7.88 2.58 22.49
C GLY A 566 -8.99 3.39 23.18
N VAL A 567 -10.27 3.15 22.86
CA VAL A 567 -11.41 3.69 23.63
C VAL A 567 -11.87 2.63 24.62
N TRP A 568 -12.15 3.02 25.85
CA TRP A 568 -12.57 2.15 26.95
C TRP A 568 -14.01 2.47 27.38
N GLU A 569 -14.73 1.45 27.85
CA GLU A 569 -16.07 1.64 28.42
C GLU A 569 -16.00 2.64 29.58
N GLY A 570 -16.83 3.69 29.53
CA GLY A 570 -16.88 4.71 30.57
C GLY A 570 -15.96 5.90 30.36
N ASP A 571 -15.09 5.89 29.34
CA ASP A 571 -14.27 7.06 28.93
C ASP A 571 -15.14 8.32 28.83
N ARG A 572 -14.61 9.48 29.20
CA ARG A 572 -15.39 10.72 29.26
C ARG A 572 -14.94 11.72 28.22
N LEU A 573 -15.91 12.35 27.56
CA LEU A 573 -15.68 13.55 26.77
C LEU A 573 -16.24 14.77 27.51
N PRO A 574 -15.48 15.88 27.56
CA PRO A 574 -15.93 17.13 28.16
C PRO A 574 -17.04 17.76 27.31
N ALA A 575 -17.79 18.69 27.90
CA ALA A 575 -18.77 19.47 27.15
C ALA A 575 -18.05 20.37 26.13
N LEU A 576 -18.56 20.41 24.90
CA LEU A 576 -17.95 21.16 23.80
C LEU A 576 -19.02 21.69 22.84
N GLU A 577 -18.87 22.94 22.43
CA GLU A 577 -19.64 23.52 21.33
C GLU A 577 -19.12 22.99 19.99
N LEU A 578 -20.02 22.46 19.17
CA LEU A 578 -19.71 21.80 17.90
C LEU A 578 -20.19 22.67 16.76
N GLY A 579 -19.30 23.55 16.32
CA GLY A 579 -19.58 24.58 15.33
C GLY A 579 -20.80 25.46 15.65
N SER A 580 -21.41 26.03 14.62
CA SER A 580 -22.41 27.11 14.79
C SER A 580 -23.78 26.71 15.37
N SER A 581 -24.12 25.41 15.51
CA SER A 581 -25.48 25.02 15.95
C SER A 581 -25.62 23.68 16.69
N GLU A 582 -24.54 22.92 16.90
CA GLU A 582 -24.56 21.66 17.64
C GLU A 582 -23.78 21.78 18.96
N PHE A 583 -24.12 20.97 19.94
CA PHE A 583 -23.48 21.01 21.26
C PHE A 583 -23.44 19.62 21.88
N TRP A 584 -22.27 19.21 22.33
CA TRP A 584 -22.11 18.02 23.15
C TRP A 584 -22.13 18.42 24.64
N PRO A 585 -23.08 17.94 25.45
CA PRO A 585 -23.20 18.31 26.86
C PRO A 585 -22.12 17.72 27.78
N GLY A 586 -21.21 16.91 27.24
CA GLY A 586 -20.30 16.10 28.04
C GLY A 586 -20.96 14.81 28.50
N GLY A 587 -20.17 13.74 28.63
CA GLY A 587 -20.72 12.45 29.03
C GLY A 587 -19.71 11.31 28.96
N SER A 588 -20.12 10.17 29.51
CA SER A 588 -19.40 8.91 29.38
C SER A 588 -19.76 8.21 28.07
N LEU A 589 -18.76 7.64 27.42
CA LEU A 589 -18.86 6.81 26.23
C LEU A 589 -19.15 5.37 26.63
N THR A 590 -19.96 4.69 25.83
CA THR A 590 -20.24 3.26 25.99
C THR A 590 -19.90 2.52 24.71
N LEU A 591 -19.30 1.35 24.86
CA LEU A 591 -18.92 0.45 23.78
C LEU A 591 -19.90 -0.72 23.64
N SER A 592 -21.09 -0.62 24.22
CA SER A 592 -22.16 -1.63 24.09
C SER A 592 -22.52 -1.97 22.63
N VAL A 593 -22.25 -1.08 21.65
CA VAL A 593 -22.40 -1.38 20.21
C VAL A 593 -21.42 -2.44 19.69
N MET A 594 -20.35 -2.77 20.42
CA MET A 594 -19.43 -3.84 20.06
C MET A 594 -20.06 -5.23 20.17
N GLU A 595 -21.04 -5.39 21.04
CA GLU A 595 -21.66 -6.68 21.32
C GLU A 595 -22.52 -7.13 20.14
N LEU A 596 -22.41 -8.41 19.77
CA LEU A 596 -23.28 -8.99 18.76
C LEU A 596 -24.68 -9.17 19.33
N GLY A 597 -25.68 -8.72 18.57
CA GLY A 597 -27.09 -8.88 18.92
C GLY A 597 -27.72 -7.63 19.54
N PHE A 598 -28.88 -7.83 20.16
CA PHE A 598 -29.66 -6.75 20.72
C PHE A 598 -29.20 -6.38 22.13
N ASN A 599 -28.95 -5.10 22.37
CA ASN A 599 -28.61 -4.53 23.67
C ASN A 599 -29.67 -3.47 24.04
N GLU A 600 -30.11 -3.39 25.30
CA GLU A 600 -31.20 -2.47 25.68
C GLU A 600 -30.85 -0.99 25.47
N LEU A 601 -29.58 -0.63 25.63
CA LEU A 601 -29.08 0.73 25.46
C LEU A 601 -28.83 1.04 23.99
N SER A 602 -27.95 0.26 23.36
CA SER A 602 -27.48 0.53 22.01
C SER A 602 -28.35 -0.08 20.92
N LYS A 603 -29.34 -0.92 21.25
CA LYS A 603 -30.29 -1.60 20.35
C LYS A 603 -29.63 -2.54 19.33
N LYS A 604 -28.86 -2.01 18.39
CA LYS A 604 -28.14 -2.77 17.35
C LYS A 604 -26.65 -2.68 17.55
N SER A 605 -25.96 -3.77 17.22
CA SER A 605 -24.50 -3.79 17.15
C SER A 605 -23.98 -2.88 16.03
N TRP A 606 -22.70 -2.50 16.10
CA TRP A 606 -22.02 -1.73 15.07
C TRP A 606 -22.08 -2.44 13.71
N VAL A 607 -21.79 -3.75 13.70
CA VAL A 607 -21.82 -4.59 12.50
C VAL A 607 -23.22 -4.62 11.86
N GLU A 608 -24.29 -4.67 12.67
CA GLU A 608 -25.65 -4.65 12.15
C GLU A 608 -26.02 -3.27 11.58
N ARG A 609 -25.62 -2.18 12.26
CA ARG A 609 -25.83 -0.80 11.78
C ARG A 609 -25.12 -0.56 10.46
N THR A 610 -23.84 -0.88 10.36
CA THR A 610 -23.04 -0.67 9.15
C THR A 610 -23.42 -1.64 8.02
N GLY A 611 -23.78 -2.88 8.35
CA GLY A 611 -24.33 -3.84 7.40
C GLY A 611 -25.64 -3.37 6.76
N ASP A 612 -26.56 -2.81 7.55
CA ASP A 612 -27.81 -2.21 7.04
C ASP A 612 -27.52 -1.02 6.10
N LEU A 613 -26.54 -0.18 6.46
CA LEU A 613 -26.10 0.94 5.61
C LEU A 613 -25.51 0.43 4.29
N LEU A 614 -24.62 -0.56 4.33
CA LEU A 614 -23.99 -1.14 3.14
C LEU A 614 -25.05 -1.76 2.23
N HIS A 615 -26.02 -2.49 2.79
CA HIS A 615 -27.13 -3.05 2.03
C HIS A 615 -28.03 -1.96 1.42
N LYS A 616 -28.31 -0.88 2.16
CA LYS A 616 -29.22 0.19 1.72
C LYS A 616 -28.60 1.15 0.71
N PHE A 617 -27.34 1.53 0.89
CA PHE A 617 -26.67 2.57 0.10
C PHE A 617 -25.66 1.98 -0.90
N GLY A 618 -25.15 0.77 -0.66
CA GLY A 618 -24.06 0.18 -1.42
C GLY A 618 -22.68 0.79 -1.11
N PRO A 619 -21.59 0.07 -1.43
CA PRO A 619 -20.23 0.49 -1.09
C PRO A 619 -19.83 1.81 -1.74
N PHE A 620 -20.24 2.05 -2.99
CA PHE A 620 -19.88 3.27 -3.72
C PHE A 620 -20.51 4.55 -3.13
N SER A 621 -21.77 4.49 -2.71
CA SER A 621 -22.44 5.67 -2.15
C SER A 621 -21.87 6.02 -0.79
N LEU A 622 -21.57 5.01 0.04
CA LEU A 622 -20.93 5.22 1.34
C LEU A 622 -19.52 5.77 1.17
N ALA A 623 -18.69 5.14 0.32
CA ALA A 623 -17.34 5.60 0.02
C ALA A 623 -17.34 7.03 -0.57
N TYR A 624 -18.33 7.38 -1.39
CA TYR A 624 -18.46 8.74 -1.92
C TYR A 624 -18.73 9.76 -0.82
N LEU A 625 -19.66 9.49 0.10
CA LEU A 625 -19.95 10.39 1.21
C LEU A 625 -18.77 10.50 2.19
N GLU A 626 -18.11 9.38 2.49
CA GLU A 626 -16.85 9.34 3.27
C GLU A 626 -15.78 10.22 2.62
N ALA A 627 -15.56 10.06 1.30
CA ALA A 627 -14.57 10.83 0.56
C ALA A 627 -14.87 12.34 0.55
N LEU A 628 -16.14 12.75 0.49
CA LEU A 628 -16.49 14.17 0.55
C LEU A 628 -16.12 14.81 1.89
N LEU A 629 -16.40 14.11 3.00
CA LEU A 629 -16.04 14.57 4.33
C LEU A 629 -14.51 14.64 4.48
N ARG A 630 -13.80 13.59 4.07
CA ARG A 630 -12.34 13.52 4.13
C ARG A 630 -11.65 14.60 3.29
N ILE A 631 -12.17 14.88 2.07
CA ILE A 631 -11.64 15.95 1.22
C ILE A 631 -11.86 17.33 1.83
N ALA A 632 -13.00 17.54 2.50
CA ALA A 632 -13.28 18.81 3.16
C ALA A 632 -12.32 19.05 4.33
N ASP A 633 -12.08 18.02 5.14
CA ASP A 633 -11.08 18.04 6.22
C ASP A 633 -9.67 18.40 5.71
N TRP A 634 -9.20 17.73 4.66
CA TRP A 634 -7.91 18.05 4.03
C TRP A 634 -7.81 19.48 3.52
N ARG A 635 -8.89 20.02 2.94
CA ARG A 635 -8.91 21.40 2.45
C ARG A 635 -8.89 22.42 3.58
N ALA A 636 -9.63 22.16 4.65
CA ALA A 636 -9.64 23.00 5.84
C ALA A 636 -8.24 23.04 6.46
N SER A 637 -7.64 21.87 6.68
CA SER A 637 -6.27 21.73 7.20
C SER A 637 -5.26 22.52 6.35
N ARG A 638 -5.31 22.38 5.03
CA ARG A 638 -4.45 23.15 4.09
C ARG A 638 -4.70 24.67 4.12
N LYS A 639 -5.95 25.12 4.34
CA LYS A 639 -6.27 26.56 4.46
C LYS A 639 -5.73 27.14 5.76
N GLU A 640 -5.83 26.40 6.86
CA GLU A 640 -5.30 26.78 8.16
C GLU A 640 -3.79 26.98 8.10
N GLU A 641 -3.07 26.08 7.43
CA GLU A 641 -1.62 26.19 7.21
C GLU A 641 -1.22 27.47 6.47
N ARG A 642 -1.92 27.79 5.38
CA ARG A 642 -1.61 28.97 4.55
C ARG A 642 -1.93 30.28 5.25
N SER A 643 -2.91 30.27 6.13
CA SER A 643 -3.41 31.48 6.80
C SER A 643 -2.56 31.85 8.02
N GLY A 644 -1.71 30.93 8.51
CA GLY A 644 -0.82 31.19 9.64
C GLY A 644 -1.59 31.65 10.88
N TYR A 645 -2.76 31.07 11.15
CA TYR A 645 -3.44 31.27 12.43
C TYR A 645 -2.45 30.85 13.53
N GLY A 646 -2.00 31.84 14.28
CA GLY A 646 -1.03 31.75 15.36
C GLY A 646 -1.42 32.66 16.49
#